data_AF-A0A4Q4WYJ8-F1
#
_entry.id   AF-A0A4Q4WYJ8-F1
#
_cell.length_a   1.000
_cell.length_b   1.000
_cell.length_c   1.000
_cell.angle_alpha   90.00
_cell.angle_beta   90.00
_cell.angle_gamma   90.00
#
_symmetry.space_group_name_H-M   'P 1'
#
loop_
_entity.id
_entity.type
_entity.pdbx_description
1 polymer ?
#
loop_
_entity_poly.entity_id
_entity_poly.type
_entity_poly.pdbx_seq_one_letter_code
_entity_poly.pdbx_strand_id
1 'polypeptide(L)'
;MPVDYSKWDALELSDDSDIEVHPNVDKRSFIRAKQNQIHMERQQRRHQIETLKYERQVNDGLMNRISSLLAALKRHAADAETRNPGEVAFQAVMESAGNPADDKVPERPPGVHANVEQPPSYTKMMASLLDQVNKALDEKKPENRYTAMMEEIEDHLRKVQELQSDLLKKLAELEKVESSKITSDSIHTGFDSSHITKSQPSAPGEKKADDSKVELLNPNFSLTKPDESKATPSSEPDDDEEVQTSPDAHKFAQIKASDYRQSHAFITAHPHILTEKETDGILVLAFDAQLEGKDDFAQQCVHQALLLQYCRALGRDGVAMFFKRITTKGHQAQEVFYKDVRDTYQRIKNRAKEINAQRAAEGGSAGGVEQIQLHAVEPGTEIKIRIPPEDNENDKEARKIYEGFSDEMKKALESGSLDKVNEVLGKMKVEDAEELVGLFGEAGVLSLEEQIIDGTTEEGQKKIKELEEQAASESLFSNARFQPNPKPAAARATMAAHYTALATPEWCYADFCLIPVGTGSASVADEVAEVQKLLRASGLSYTMHSAGTTVGKFYKTSPILSPVKSWSPAPPLPIVGPHGMIPADGGASHYYYVRNAGEGSWDDVMRVIGQAHSVVHAKGVVRVQSSMRVGTRTDKKQTAQDKVKRVEDILAKESS
;
A
#
# COMPACT_ATOMS: atom_id res chain seq x y z
N MET A 1 -4.07 -55.54 -22.99
CA MET A 1 -4.75 -55.47 -21.67
C MET A 1 -5.64 -54.24 -21.71
N PRO A 2 -6.93 -54.35 -21.37
CA PRO A 2 -7.74 -53.15 -21.18
C PRO A 2 -7.13 -52.31 -20.05
N VAL A 3 -7.10 -50.99 -20.23
CA VAL A 3 -6.64 -50.05 -19.20
C VAL A 3 -7.74 -49.98 -18.14
N ASP A 4 -7.39 -50.28 -16.89
CA ASP A 4 -8.33 -50.27 -15.76
C ASP A 4 -8.29 -48.92 -15.03
N TYR A 5 -9.43 -48.24 -15.01
CA TYR A 5 -9.62 -46.96 -14.32
C TYR A 5 -10.48 -47.08 -13.05
N SER A 6 -10.83 -48.31 -12.63
CA SER A 6 -11.72 -48.59 -11.48
C SER A 6 -11.30 -47.95 -10.16
N LYS A 7 -10.01 -47.61 -10.02
CA LYS A 7 -9.49 -46.81 -8.89
C LYS A 7 -10.30 -45.51 -8.68
N TRP A 8 -10.74 -44.87 -9.74
CA TRP A 8 -11.42 -43.57 -9.67
C TRP A 8 -12.93 -43.67 -9.44
N ASP A 9 -13.51 -44.87 -9.49
CA ASP A 9 -14.93 -45.10 -9.21
C ASP A 9 -15.28 -44.87 -7.72
N ALA A 10 -14.26 -44.84 -6.85
CA ALA A 10 -14.42 -44.69 -5.40
C ALA A 10 -14.16 -43.26 -4.88
N LEU A 11 -14.22 -42.25 -5.75
CA LEU A 11 -14.15 -40.84 -5.37
C LEU A 11 -15.38 -40.41 -4.56
N GLU A 12 -15.17 -39.84 -3.37
CA GLU A 12 -16.25 -39.28 -2.54
C GLU A 12 -16.11 -37.75 -2.48
N LEU A 13 -16.84 -37.06 -3.36
CA LEU A 13 -16.87 -35.60 -3.45
C LEU A 13 -17.94 -35.04 -2.51
N SER A 14 -17.55 -34.15 -1.61
CA SER A 14 -18.48 -33.53 -0.64
C SER A 14 -19.21 -32.30 -1.19
N ASP A 15 -18.65 -31.64 -2.21
CA ASP A 15 -19.23 -30.46 -2.88
C ASP A 15 -19.46 -30.75 -4.36
N ASP A 16 -20.22 -31.82 -4.63
CA ASP A 16 -20.56 -32.21 -6.00
C ASP A 16 -21.69 -31.30 -6.53
N SER A 17 -21.31 -30.33 -7.37
CA SER A 17 -22.25 -29.41 -8.01
C SER A 17 -23.12 -30.08 -9.08
N ASP A 18 -22.75 -31.26 -9.55
CA ASP A 18 -23.40 -31.93 -10.68
C ASP A 18 -24.47 -32.92 -10.23
N ILE A 19 -24.74 -32.99 -8.92
CA ILE A 19 -25.78 -33.86 -8.37
C ILE A 19 -27.16 -33.54 -8.98
N GLU A 20 -27.74 -34.54 -9.63
CA GLU A 20 -29.09 -34.46 -10.17
C GLU A 20 -30.09 -34.50 -9.02
N VAL A 21 -30.78 -33.37 -8.81
CA VAL A 21 -31.84 -33.27 -7.81
C VAL A 21 -33.19 -33.26 -8.49
N HIS A 22 -34.21 -33.73 -7.78
CA HIS A 22 -35.58 -33.63 -8.25
C HIS A 22 -35.98 -32.15 -8.45
N PRO A 23 -36.80 -31.80 -9.47
CA PRO A 23 -37.18 -30.40 -9.75
C PRO A 23 -37.78 -29.62 -8.57
N ASN A 24 -38.34 -30.30 -7.57
CA ASN A 24 -38.93 -29.70 -6.37
C ASN A 24 -37.93 -29.50 -5.21
N VAL A 25 -36.68 -29.93 -5.36
CA VAL A 25 -35.66 -29.82 -4.33
C VAL A 25 -34.72 -28.67 -4.68
N ASP A 26 -34.50 -27.76 -3.74
CA ASP A 26 -33.49 -26.72 -3.91
C ASP A 26 -32.09 -27.35 -3.90
N LYS A 27 -31.43 -27.31 -5.06
CA LYS A 27 -30.11 -27.88 -5.29
C LYS A 27 -29.07 -27.36 -4.29
N ARG A 28 -29.12 -26.08 -3.91
CA ARG A 28 -28.11 -25.46 -3.04
C ARG A 28 -28.19 -25.97 -1.61
N SER A 29 -29.40 -26.01 -1.05
CA SER A 29 -29.61 -26.55 0.31
C SER A 29 -29.36 -28.06 0.35
N PHE A 30 -29.73 -28.79 -0.70
CA PHE A 30 -29.45 -30.22 -0.81
C PHE A 30 -27.96 -30.54 -0.83
N ILE A 31 -27.16 -29.83 -1.65
CA ILE A 31 -25.70 -30.02 -1.69
C ILE A 31 -25.08 -29.78 -0.30
N ARG A 32 -25.46 -28.70 0.40
CA ARG A 32 -24.97 -28.43 1.76
C ARG A 32 -25.39 -29.51 2.77
N ALA A 33 -26.63 -29.98 2.69
CA ALA A 33 -27.12 -31.05 3.57
C ALA A 33 -26.33 -32.34 3.31
N LYS A 34 -26.06 -32.67 2.04
CA LYS A 34 -25.28 -33.84 1.65
C LYS A 34 -23.82 -33.73 2.05
N GLN A 35 -23.22 -32.55 1.90
CA GLN A 35 -21.89 -32.22 2.39
C GLN A 35 -21.79 -32.48 3.90
N ASN A 36 -22.71 -31.92 4.69
CA ASN A 36 -22.76 -32.13 6.14
C ASN A 36 -22.95 -33.60 6.49
N GLN A 37 -23.83 -34.32 5.79
CA GLN A 37 -24.01 -35.76 5.99
C GLN A 37 -22.72 -36.53 5.77
N ILE A 38 -22.01 -36.28 4.66
CA ILE A 38 -20.75 -36.94 4.33
C ILE A 38 -19.68 -36.64 5.40
N HIS A 39 -19.56 -35.37 5.83
CA HIS A 39 -18.62 -35.01 6.90
C HIS A 39 -18.97 -35.68 8.24
N MET A 40 -20.25 -35.71 8.63
CA MET A 40 -20.71 -36.39 9.84
C MET A 40 -20.42 -37.89 9.78
N GLU A 41 -20.75 -38.57 8.68
CA GLU A 41 -20.48 -40.00 8.50
C GLU A 41 -18.97 -40.31 8.53
N ARG A 42 -18.14 -39.46 7.92
CA ARG A 42 -16.68 -39.61 7.97
C ARG A 42 -16.14 -39.42 9.38
N GLN A 43 -16.58 -38.39 10.09
CA GLN A 43 -16.15 -38.11 11.45
C GLN A 43 -16.59 -39.24 12.40
N GLN A 44 -17.83 -39.73 12.27
CA GLN A 44 -18.32 -40.88 13.03
C GLN A 44 -17.48 -42.13 12.76
N ARG A 45 -17.15 -42.42 11.49
CA ARG A 45 -16.31 -43.57 11.12
C ARG A 45 -14.92 -43.47 11.73
N ARG A 46 -14.25 -42.31 11.60
CA ARG A 46 -12.92 -42.07 12.19
C ARG A 46 -12.95 -42.23 13.70
N HIS A 47 -13.94 -41.63 14.35
CA HIS A 47 -14.13 -41.74 15.78
C HIS A 47 -14.35 -43.19 16.25
N GLN A 48 -15.13 -43.98 15.50
CA GLN A 48 -15.30 -45.41 15.77
C GLN A 48 -14.00 -46.19 15.60
N ILE A 49 -13.24 -45.95 14.52
CA ILE A 49 -11.94 -46.61 14.29
C ILE A 49 -10.97 -46.30 15.44
N GLU A 50 -10.87 -45.04 15.86
CA GLU A 50 -10.03 -44.64 16.99
C GLU A 50 -10.47 -45.26 18.31
N THR A 51 -11.79 -45.30 18.56
CA THR A 51 -12.38 -45.94 19.75
C THR A 51 -12.05 -47.43 19.79
N LEU A 52 -12.28 -48.16 18.70
CA LEU A 52 -11.96 -49.59 18.63
C LEU A 52 -10.46 -49.85 18.73
N LYS A 53 -9.59 -48.99 18.15
CA LYS A 53 -8.13 -49.09 18.31
C LYS A 53 -7.70 -48.93 19.76
N TYR A 54 -8.30 -47.99 20.47
CA TYR A 54 -8.06 -47.79 21.90
C TYR A 54 -8.54 -48.99 22.72
N GLU A 55 -9.80 -49.40 22.56
CA GLU A 55 -10.38 -50.56 23.24
C GLU A 55 -9.57 -51.84 23.00
N ARG A 56 -9.07 -52.05 21.79
CA ARG A 56 -8.17 -53.17 21.46
C ARG A 56 -6.95 -53.18 22.37
N GLN A 57 -6.26 -52.04 22.52
CA GLN A 57 -5.06 -51.93 23.36
C GLN A 57 -5.40 -52.19 24.83
N VAL A 58 -6.55 -51.71 25.30
CA VAL A 58 -7.02 -51.97 26.67
C VAL A 58 -7.28 -53.46 26.87
N ASN A 59 -8.05 -54.07 25.98
CA ASN A 59 -8.39 -55.49 26.05
C ASN A 59 -7.15 -56.39 25.95
N ASP A 60 -6.18 -56.07 25.09
CA ASP A 60 -4.90 -56.80 24.99
C ASP A 60 -4.17 -56.78 26.34
N GLY A 61 -4.10 -55.61 26.99
CA GLY A 61 -3.51 -55.49 28.33
C GLY A 61 -4.27 -56.25 29.42
N LEU A 62 -5.61 -56.26 29.36
CA LEU A 62 -6.45 -56.99 30.31
C LEU A 62 -6.32 -58.51 30.12
N MET A 63 -6.37 -59.01 28.88
CA MET A 63 -6.20 -60.42 28.54
C MET A 63 -4.86 -60.95 29.04
N ASN A 64 -3.79 -60.18 28.85
CA ASN A 64 -2.46 -60.55 29.35
C ASN A 64 -2.49 -60.78 30.86
N ARG A 65 -3.11 -59.88 31.64
CA ARG A 65 -3.21 -60.02 33.11
C ARG A 65 -4.09 -61.15 33.58
N ILE A 66 -5.26 -61.35 32.94
CA ILE A 66 -6.13 -62.49 33.26
C ILE A 66 -5.39 -63.79 32.97
N SER A 67 -4.64 -63.87 31.86
CA SER A 67 -3.83 -65.04 31.52
C SER A 67 -2.70 -65.28 32.52
N SER A 68 -2.04 -64.22 33.01
CA SER A 68 -1.01 -64.29 34.07
C SER A 68 -1.59 -64.81 35.39
N LEU A 69 -2.75 -64.30 35.79
CA LEU A 69 -3.44 -64.70 37.01
C LEU A 69 -3.88 -66.16 36.95
N LEU A 70 -4.41 -66.59 35.81
CA LEU A 70 -4.82 -67.96 35.55
C LEU A 70 -3.61 -68.90 35.55
N ALA A 71 -2.48 -68.49 34.96
CA ALA A 71 -1.22 -69.25 35.02
C ALA A 71 -0.69 -69.37 36.46
N ALA A 72 -0.80 -68.31 37.28
CA ALA A 72 -0.43 -68.36 38.69
C ALA A 72 -1.33 -69.30 39.49
N LEU A 73 -2.66 -69.23 39.30
CA LEU A 73 -3.61 -70.15 39.93
C LEU A 73 -3.34 -71.62 39.54
N LYS A 74 -3.05 -71.90 38.26
CA LYS A 74 -2.70 -73.25 37.83
C LYS A 74 -1.42 -73.80 38.47
N ARG A 75 -0.42 -72.95 38.74
CA ARG A 75 0.82 -73.36 39.41
C ARG A 75 0.57 -73.73 40.87
N HIS A 76 -0.29 -72.98 41.55
CA HIS A 76 -0.62 -73.17 42.96
C HIS A 76 -1.77 -74.17 43.20
N ALA A 77 -2.26 -74.83 42.16
CA ALA A 77 -3.39 -75.77 42.26
C ALA A 77 -3.10 -76.94 43.22
N ALA A 78 -1.87 -77.48 43.24
CA ALA A 78 -1.48 -78.54 44.16
C ALA A 78 -1.38 -78.06 45.63
N ASP A 79 -1.00 -76.80 45.84
CA ASP A 79 -0.90 -76.20 47.18
C ASP A 79 -2.29 -75.89 47.76
N ALA A 80 -3.28 -75.64 46.89
CA ALA A 80 -4.68 -75.42 47.29
C ALA A 80 -5.37 -76.68 47.87
N GLU A 81 -4.85 -77.88 47.58
CA GLU A 81 -5.35 -79.14 48.18
C GLU A 81 -4.82 -79.36 49.61
N THR A 82 -3.70 -78.72 49.97
CA THR A 82 -3.01 -78.93 51.26
C THR A 82 -3.11 -77.74 52.21
N ARG A 83 -3.29 -76.52 51.69
CA ARG A 83 -3.43 -75.27 52.45
C ARG A 83 -4.84 -74.69 52.31
N ASN A 84 -5.14 -73.62 53.04
CA ASN A 84 -6.42 -72.92 52.91
C ASN A 84 -6.58 -72.37 51.46
N PRO A 85 -7.59 -72.81 50.69
CA PRO A 85 -7.76 -72.42 49.30
C PRO A 85 -7.87 -70.90 49.09
N GLY A 86 -8.41 -70.17 50.07
CA GLY A 86 -8.52 -68.72 50.01
C GLY A 86 -7.18 -67.99 50.13
N GLU A 87 -6.25 -68.52 50.93
CA GLU A 87 -4.91 -67.95 51.12
C GLU A 87 -4.05 -68.18 49.87
N VAL A 88 -4.16 -69.37 49.28
CA VAL A 88 -3.47 -69.74 48.04
C VAL A 88 -3.98 -68.92 46.84
N ALA A 89 -5.29 -68.68 46.76
CA ALA A 89 -5.86 -67.79 45.74
C ALA A 89 -5.40 -66.33 45.91
N PHE A 90 -5.33 -65.83 47.14
CA PHE A 90 -4.83 -64.48 47.42
C PHE A 90 -3.35 -64.33 47.06
N GLN A 91 -2.52 -65.33 47.36
CA GLN A 91 -1.12 -65.36 46.96
C GLN A 91 -0.97 -65.33 45.43
N ALA A 92 -1.74 -66.13 44.70
CA ALA A 92 -1.72 -66.13 43.24
C ALA A 92 -2.16 -64.78 42.63
N VAL A 93 -3.15 -64.12 43.23
CA VAL A 93 -3.56 -62.76 42.82
C VAL A 93 -2.41 -61.77 43.02
N MET A 94 -1.73 -61.82 44.17
CA MET A 94 -0.62 -60.92 44.49
C MET A 94 0.59 -61.13 43.56
N GLU A 95 0.92 -62.39 43.23
CA GLU A 95 2.00 -62.72 42.29
C GLU A 95 1.66 -62.31 40.85
N SER A 96 0.37 -62.28 40.49
CA SER A 96 -0.11 -61.87 39.17
C SER A 96 -0.30 -60.36 39.01
N ALA A 97 -0.35 -59.62 40.12
CA ALA A 97 -0.34 -58.17 40.13
C ALA A 97 1.06 -57.71 39.68
N GLY A 98 1.22 -57.50 38.36
CA GLY A 98 2.50 -57.11 37.75
C GLY A 98 3.06 -55.77 38.22
N ASN A 99 4.02 -55.22 37.49
CA ASN A 99 4.68 -53.98 37.89
C ASN A 99 3.69 -52.80 37.98
N PRO A 100 3.75 -51.95 39.02
CA PRO A 100 2.90 -50.76 39.15
C PRO A 100 3.00 -49.76 37.98
N ALA A 101 4.14 -49.78 37.26
CA ALA A 101 4.35 -48.96 36.07
C ALA A 101 3.46 -49.37 34.89
N ASP A 102 3.17 -50.67 34.77
CA ASP A 102 2.35 -51.21 33.69
C ASP A 102 0.86 -51.08 34.00
N ASP A 103 0.47 -50.76 35.25
CA ASP A 103 -0.94 -50.70 35.70
C ASP A 103 -1.79 -49.60 35.05
N LYS A 104 -1.14 -48.65 34.36
CA LYS A 104 -1.80 -47.55 33.69
C LYS A 104 -2.30 -47.98 32.31
N VAL A 105 -3.57 -47.70 32.06
CA VAL A 105 -4.17 -47.84 30.72
C VAL A 105 -3.51 -46.82 29.79
N PRO A 106 -3.28 -47.15 28.50
CA PRO A 106 -2.73 -46.21 27.52
C PRO A 106 -3.46 -44.87 27.51
N GLU A 107 -2.74 -43.82 27.13
CA GLU A 107 -3.32 -42.48 26.98
C GLU A 107 -4.39 -42.47 25.89
N ARG A 108 -5.50 -41.81 26.22
CA ARG A 108 -6.68 -41.76 25.36
C ARG A 108 -6.45 -40.79 24.19
N PRO A 109 -6.85 -41.16 22.95
CA PRO A 109 -6.93 -40.21 21.84
C PRO A 109 -8.06 -39.18 22.04
N PRO A 110 -7.91 -37.95 21.51
CA PRO A 110 -8.86 -36.87 21.73
C PRO A 110 -10.29 -37.24 21.27
N GLY A 111 -11.28 -37.04 22.14
CA GLY A 111 -12.70 -37.27 21.84
C GLY A 111 -13.26 -38.65 22.21
N VAL A 112 -12.44 -39.70 22.31
CA VAL A 112 -12.88 -41.07 22.64
C VAL A 112 -13.31 -41.17 24.12
N HIS A 113 -14.53 -41.60 24.47
CA HIS A 113 -14.99 -41.65 25.87
C HIS A 113 -14.81 -40.35 26.69
N ALA A 114 -15.00 -39.18 26.08
CA ALA A 114 -14.75 -37.86 26.71
C ALA A 114 -15.46 -37.62 28.06
N ASN A 115 -16.55 -38.33 28.34
CA ASN A 115 -17.36 -38.20 29.56
C ASN A 115 -16.78 -38.92 30.80
N VAL A 116 -15.67 -39.65 30.65
CA VAL A 116 -14.99 -40.34 31.76
C VAL A 116 -13.72 -39.57 32.11
N GLU A 117 -13.68 -38.99 33.31
CA GLU A 117 -12.58 -38.14 33.78
C GLU A 117 -11.26 -38.91 33.96
N GLN A 118 -11.32 -40.19 34.39
CA GLN A 118 -10.15 -41.06 34.49
C GLN A 118 -10.52 -42.51 34.15
N PRO A 119 -9.82 -43.17 33.20
CA PRO A 119 -10.03 -44.59 32.94
C PRO A 119 -9.66 -45.41 34.19
N PRO A 120 -10.45 -46.44 34.57
CA PRO A 120 -10.09 -47.31 35.68
C PRO A 120 -8.74 -47.96 35.40
N SER A 121 -7.86 -48.03 36.39
CA SER A 121 -6.60 -48.76 36.23
C SER A 121 -6.88 -50.25 35.98
N TYR A 122 -5.93 -50.94 35.37
CA TYR A 122 -6.08 -52.36 35.13
C TYR A 122 -6.28 -53.16 36.42
N THR A 123 -5.63 -52.79 37.53
CA THR A 123 -5.88 -53.38 38.85
C THR A 123 -7.33 -53.21 39.29
N LYS A 124 -7.93 -52.05 39.04
CA LYS A 124 -9.36 -51.82 39.36
C LYS A 124 -10.29 -52.69 38.50
N MET A 125 -9.95 -52.90 37.23
CA MET A 125 -10.68 -53.81 36.34
C MET A 125 -10.54 -55.28 36.77
N MET A 126 -9.34 -55.70 37.15
CA MET A 126 -9.09 -57.05 37.70
C MET A 126 -9.81 -57.26 39.03
N ALA A 127 -9.85 -56.26 39.91
CA ALA A 127 -10.61 -56.32 41.16
C ALA A 127 -12.12 -56.49 40.91
N SER A 128 -12.67 -55.79 39.92
CA SER A 128 -14.09 -55.97 39.55
C SER A 128 -14.37 -57.36 38.96
N LEU A 129 -13.42 -57.94 38.22
CA LEU A 129 -13.54 -59.30 37.71
C LEU A 129 -13.53 -60.31 38.86
N LEU A 130 -12.61 -60.17 39.82
CA LEU A 130 -12.56 -61.04 40.99
C LEU A 130 -13.81 -60.93 41.87
N ASP A 131 -14.39 -59.72 42.01
CA ASP A 131 -15.68 -59.53 42.69
C ASP A 131 -16.84 -60.22 41.95
N GLN A 132 -16.88 -60.14 40.62
CA GLN A 132 -17.85 -60.87 39.80
C GLN A 132 -17.71 -62.39 39.94
N VAL A 133 -16.48 -62.90 39.89
CA VAL A 133 -16.21 -64.33 40.09
C VAL A 133 -16.62 -64.77 41.49
N ASN A 134 -16.30 -64.01 42.55
CA ASN A 134 -16.71 -64.35 43.91
C ASN A 134 -18.24 -64.38 44.05
N LYS A 135 -18.96 -63.41 43.49
CA LYS A 135 -20.43 -63.39 43.48
C LYS A 135 -21.01 -64.62 42.77
N ALA A 136 -20.48 -64.96 41.60
CA ALA A 136 -20.92 -66.15 40.85
C ALA A 136 -20.67 -67.46 41.63
N LEU A 137 -19.54 -67.55 42.35
CA LEU A 137 -19.22 -68.71 43.19
C LEU A 137 -20.12 -68.82 44.43
N ASP A 138 -20.44 -67.69 45.07
CA ASP A 138 -21.34 -67.66 46.23
C ASP A 138 -22.78 -68.06 45.85
N GLU A 139 -23.20 -67.78 44.62
CA GLU A 139 -24.47 -68.24 44.05
C GLU A 139 -24.46 -69.75 43.72
N LYS A 140 -23.41 -70.24 43.06
CA LYS A 140 -23.31 -71.63 42.60
C LYS A 140 -22.98 -72.64 43.71
N LYS A 141 -22.36 -72.19 44.82
CA LYS A 141 -21.93 -73.02 45.97
C LYS A 141 -21.26 -74.35 45.57
N PRO A 142 -20.18 -74.31 44.78
CA PRO A 142 -19.48 -75.52 44.34
C PRO A 142 -18.78 -76.24 45.50
N GLU A 143 -18.65 -77.57 45.41
CA GLU A 143 -17.94 -78.39 46.42
C GLU A 143 -16.45 -78.00 46.52
N ASN A 144 -15.81 -77.71 45.38
CA ASN A 144 -14.43 -77.24 45.29
C ASN A 144 -14.39 -75.78 44.81
N ARG A 145 -14.36 -74.83 45.75
CA ARG A 145 -14.37 -73.39 45.46
C ARG A 145 -13.16 -72.94 44.61
N TYR A 146 -12.00 -73.56 44.79
CA TYR A 146 -10.77 -73.20 44.06
C TYR A 146 -10.82 -73.60 42.58
N THR A 147 -11.26 -74.82 42.28
CA THR A 147 -11.37 -75.30 40.89
C THR A 147 -12.46 -74.54 40.14
N ALA A 148 -13.60 -74.29 40.80
CA ALA A 148 -14.66 -73.47 40.23
C ALA A 148 -14.21 -72.01 39.97
N MET A 149 -13.36 -71.44 40.84
CA MET A 149 -12.77 -70.12 40.61
C MET A 149 -11.89 -70.07 39.34
N MET A 150 -11.08 -71.10 39.10
CA MET A 150 -10.28 -71.20 37.88
C MET A 150 -11.15 -71.31 36.63
N GLU A 151 -12.20 -72.13 36.66
CA GLU A 151 -13.14 -72.32 35.55
C GLU A 151 -13.88 -71.01 35.21
N GLU A 152 -14.35 -70.26 36.21
CA GLU A 152 -15.00 -68.96 35.99
C GLU A 152 -14.04 -67.92 35.40
N ILE A 153 -12.79 -67.87 35.88
CA ILE A 153 -11.77 -66.96 35.34
C ILE A 153 -11.40 -67.36 33.90
N GLU A 154 -11.35 -68.65 33.59
CA GLU A 154 -11.21 -69.16 32.22
C GLU A 154 -12.38 -68.74 31.33
N ASP A 155 -13.62 -68.79 31.84
CA ASP A 155 -14.80 -68.31 31.12
C ASP A 155 -14.75 -66.80 30.86
N HIS A 156 -14.33 -66.00 31.84
CA HIS A 156 -14.13 -64.57 31.64
C HIS A 156 -13.03 -64.28 30.61
N LEU A 157 -11.93 -65.03 30.63
CA LEU A 157 -10.88 -64.93 29.63
C LEU A 157 -11.42 -65.22 28.23
N ARG A 158 -12.20 -66.31 28.07
CA ARG A 158 -12.85 -66.66 26.79
C ARG A 158 -13.77 -65.55 26.29
N LYS A 159 -14.61 -64.98 27.15
CA LYS A 159 -15.50 -63.85 26.80
C LYS A 159 -14.72 -62.63 26.31
N VAL A 160 -13.61 -62.29 26.97
CA VAL A 160 -12.76 -61.16 26.54
C VAL A 160 -12.08 -61.46 25.20
N GLN A 161 -11.65 -62.71 24.96
CA GLN A 161 -11.10 -63.13 23.66
C GLN A 161 -12.13 -63.06 22.53
N GLU A 162 -13.37 -63.49 22.78
CA GLU A 162 -14.47 -63.39 21.81
C GLU A 162 -14.76 -61.93 21.46
N LEU A 163 -14.89 -61.05 22.47
CA LEU A 163 -15.06 -59.61 22.29
C LEU A 163 -13.92 -59.00 21.47
N GLN A 164 -12.67 -59.39 21.75
CA GLN A 164 -11.51 -58.93 20.99
C GLN A 164 -11.56 -59.40 19.54
N SER A 165 -12.00 -60.64 19.29
CA SER A 165 -12.13 -61.17 17.94
C SER A 165 -13.18 -60.41 17.12
N ASP A 166 -14.32 -60.06 17.73
CA ASP A 166 -15.38 -59.32 17.07
C ASP A 166 -15.01 -57.84 16.87
N LEU A 167 -14.26 -57.26 17.81
CA LEU A 167 -13.66 -55.94 17.66
C LEU A 167 -12.74 -55.90 16.44
N LEU A 168 -11.84 -56.87 16.29
CA LEU A 168 -10.91 -56.93 15.15
C LEU A 168 -11.64 -57.07 13.82
N LYS A 169 -12.73 -57.85 13.75
CA LYS A 169 -13.57 -57.95 12.54
C LYS A 169 -14.18 -56.59 12.18
N LYS A 170 -14.77 -55.89 13.16
CA LYS A 170 -15.38 -54.57 12.94
C LYS A 170 -14.35 -53.51 12.55
N LEU A 171 -13.18 -53.53 13.20
CA LEU A 171 -12.07 -52.63 12.89
C LEU A 171 -11.63 -52.84 11.43
N ALA A 172 -11.41 -54.09 11.01
CA ALA A 172 -11.01 -54.40 9.64
C ALA A 172 -12.08 -54.00 8.60
N GLU A 173 -13.37 -54.15 8.93
CA GLU A 173 -14.47 -53.69 8.08
C GLU A 173 -14.44 -52.16 7.91
N LEU A 174 -14.32 -51.40 9.00
CA LEU A 174 -14.30 -49.94 8.97
C LEU A 174 -13.05 -49.38 8.27
N GLU A 175 -11.87 -49.98 8.49
CA GLU A 175 -10.62 -49.59 7.81
C GLU A 175 -10.66 -49.91 6.30
N LYS A 176 -11.34 -51.00 5.90
CA LYS A 176 -11.57 -51.31 4.49
C LYS A 176 -12.48 -50.26 3.83
N VAL A 177 -13.56 -49.85 4.51
CA VAL A 177 -14.45 -48.79 4.01
C VAL A 177 -13.72 -47.45 3.93
N GLU A 178 -12.89 -47.11 4.92
CA GLU A 178 -12.09 -45.88 4.90
C GLU A 178 -11.08 -45.85 3.75
N SER A 179 -10.31 -46.93 3.58
CA SER A 179 -9.30 -47.04 2.50
C SER A 179 -9.89 -47.15 1.10
N SER A 180 -11.12 -47.66 0.96
CA SER A 180 -11.81 -47.69 -0.33
C SER A 180 -12.14 -46.30 -0.87
N LYS A 181 -12.35 -45.29 -0.02
CA LYS A 181 -12.84 -43.97 -0.43
C LYS A 181 -11.68 -43.00 -0.65
N ILE A 182 -11.61 -42.40 -1.83
CA ILE A 182 -10.65 -41.32 -2.12
C ILE A 182 -11.29 -39.98 -1.71
N THR A 183 -10.66 -39.29 -0.77
CA THR A 183 -11.16 -38.01 -0.20
C THR A 183 -10.11 -36.91 -0.33
N SER A 184 -10.50 -35.64 -0.15
CA SER A 184 -9.56 -34.51 -0.12
C SER A 184 -8.43 -34.71 0.88
N ASP A 185 -8.71 -35.30 2.04
CA ASP A 185 -7.72 -35.57 3.09
C ASP A 185 -6.67 -36.61 2.68
N SER A 186 -7.02 -37.48 1.73
CA SER A 186 -6.09 -38.46 1.16
C SER A 186 -5.15 -37.86 0.11
N ILE A 187 -5.42 -36.62 -0.34
CA ILE A 187 -4.60 -35.89 -1.30
C ILE A 187 -3.66 -34.97 -0.53
N HIS A 188 -2.35 -35.17 -0.72
CA HIS A 188 -1.34 -34.28 -0.15
C HIS A 188 -1.02 -33.11 -1.11
N THR A 189 -0.61 -31.98 -0.55
CA THR A 189 -0.05 -30.86 -1.32
C THR A 189 1.39 -31.18 -1.72
N GLY A 190 1.66 -31.37 -3.01
CA GLY A 190 3.02 -31.69 -3.50
C GLY A 190 3.95 -30.48 -3.59
N PHE A 191 3.40 -29.30 -3.92
CA PHE A 191 4.12 -28.04 -4.01
C PHE A 191 3.15 -26.89 -3.74
N ASP A 192 3.54 -25.94 -2.90
CA ASP A 192 2.78 -24.72 -2.62
C ASP A 192 3.74 -23.53 -2.61
N SER A 193 3.55 -22.59 -3.52
CA SER A 193 4.30 -21.34 -3.56
C SER A 193 3.35 -20.19 -3.79
N SER A 194 3.34 -19.24 -2.86
CA SER A 194 2.67 -17.96 -3.03
C SER A 194 3.70 -16.88 -3.38
N HIS A 195 3.46 -16.16 -4.47
CA HIS A 195 4.21 -14.96 -4.81
C HIS A 195 3.29 -13.76 -4.68
N ILE A 196 3.58 -12.89 -3.71
CA ILE A 196 2.92 -11.60 -3.59
C ILE A 196 3.87 -10.58 -4.21
N THR A 197 3.45 -9.96 -5.32
CA THR A 197 4.12 -8.80 -5.88
C THR A 197 3.94 -7.64 -4.92
N LYS A 198 4.82 -7.55 -3.91
CA LYS A 198 4.86 -6.39 -3.02
C LYS A 198 5.22 -5.19 -3.90
N SER A 199 4.36 -4.18 -3.93
CA SER A 199 4.79 -2.84 -4.33
C SER A 199 6.05 -2.54 -3.53
N GLN A 200 7.17 -2.27 -4.21
CA GLN A 200 8.42 -2.01 -3.52
C GLN A 200 8.16 -1.03 -2.39
N PRO A 201 8.56 -1.32 -1.14
CA PRO A 201 8.61 -0.28 -0.14
C PRO A 201 9.51 0.79 -0.74
N SER A 202 8.99 2.01 -0.86
CA SER A 202 9.83 3.18 -1.10
C SER A 202 10.94 3.14 -0.04
N ALA A 203 12.12 2.69 -0.45
CA ALA A 203 13.23 2.51 0.45
C ALA A 203 13.56 3.87 1.08
N PRO A 204 13.79 3.93 2.41
CA PRO A 204 14.22 5.14 3.06
C PRO A 204 15.65 5.46 2.59
N GLY A 205 15.76 6.44 1.69
CA GLY A 205 16.98 7.20 1.43
C GLY A 205 18.24 6.37 1.17
N GLU A 206 18.38 5.83 -0.04
CA GLU A 206 19.71 5.75 -0.65
C GLU A 206 19.90 6.97 -1.55
N LYS A 207 20.95 7.71 -1.21
CA LYS A 207 21.41 8.92 -1.87
C LYS A 207 21.60 8.62 -3.35
N LYS A 208 20.77 9.20 -4.21
CA LYS A 208 21.23 9.56 -5.55
C LYS A 208 22.39 10.52 -5.36
N ALA A 209 23.51 10.17 -5.97
CA ALA A 209 24.64 11.07 -6.15
C ALA A 209 24.11 12.40 -6.67
N ASP A 210 24.44 13.45 -5.93
CA ASP A 210 24.32 14.83 -6.33
C ASP A 210 25.34 15.02 -7.45
N ASP A 211 24.91 14.84 -8.70
CA ASP A 211 25.61 15.42 -9.84
C ASP A 211 24.97 16.77 -10.12
N SER A 212 25.27 17.71 -9.22
CA SER A 212 25.23 19.13 -9.53
C SER A 212 26.68 19.61 -9.63
N LYS A 213 27.36 19.17 -10.69
CA LYS A 213 28.49 19.95 -11.21
C LYS A 213 27.91 21.27 -11.73
N VAL A 214 27.90 22.26 -10.86
CA VAL A 214 27.67 23.66 -11.22
C VAL A 214 28.77 24.05 -12.20
N GLU A 215 28.43 24.18 -13.48
CA GLU A 215 29.29 24.85 -14.45
C GLU A 215 29.40 26.32 -14.06
N LEU A 216 30.59 26.69 -13.63
CA LEU A 216 31.02 28.06 -13.43
C LEU A 216 31.23 28.70 -14.79
N LEU A 217 30.29 29.53 -15.23
CA LEU A 217 30.59 30.62 -16.16
C LEU A 217 31.26 31.75 -15.37
N ASN A 218 32.60 31.78 -15.38
CA ASN A 218 33.34 33.03 -15.37
C ASN A 218 34.34 32.98 -16.54
N PRO A 219 34.33 33.99 -17.43
CA PRO A 219 35.32 34.11 -18.49
C PRO A 219 36.67 34.51 -17.86
N ASN A 220 37.77 33.99 -18.38
CA ASN A 220 39.17 34.23 -17.98
C ASN A 220 39.73 33.51 -16.73
N PHE A 221 39.79 32.17 -16.78
CA PHE A 221 40.90 31.47 -16.14
C PHE A 221 41.41 30.30 -16.97
N SER A 222 42.63 30.44 -17.48
CA SER A 222 43.36 29.44 -18.26
C SER A 222 44.40 28.76 -17.37
N LEU A 223 44.40 27.43 -17.34
CA LEU A 223 45.55 26.61 -16.93
C LEU A 223 45.56 25.30 -17.73
N THR A 224 46.32 25.34 -18.82
CA THR A 224 47.14 24.26 -19.41
C THR A 224 46.96 22.85 -18.84
N LYS A 225 46.54 21.90 -19.70
CA LYS A 225 46.88 20.46 -19.57
C LYS A 225 48.29 20.20 -20.13
N PRO A 226 48.96 19.14 -19.65
CA PRO A 226 49.45 18.16 -20.61
C PRO A 226 49.02 16.71 -20.27
N ASP A 227 49.00 15.93 -21.35
CA ASP A 227 48.84 14.48 -21.56
C ASP A 227 48.95 13.51 -20.36
N GLU A 228 48.06 12.51 -20.33
CA GLU A 228 48.46 11.11 -20.63
C GLU A 228 47.24 10.15 -20.75
N SER A 229 47.19 9.50 -21.92
CA SER A 229 46.59 8.21 -22.32
C SER A 229 46.01 7.24 -21.26
N LYS A 230 44.78 6.74 -21.50
CA LYS A 230 44.51 5.32 -21.87
C LYS A 230 43.03 5.04 -22.21
N ALA A 231 42.82 4.34 -23.32
CA ALA A 231 41.54 3.91 -23.88
C ALA A 231 40.94 2.67 -23.19
N THR A 232 39.60 2.59 -23.08
CA THR A 232 38.69 1.59 -23.74
C THR A 232 37.23 1.73 -23.22
N PRO A 233 36.21 1.26 -23.97
CA PRO A 233 34.96 2.00 -24.19
C PRO A 233 33.76 1.44 -23.41
N SER A 234 32.85 2.34 -23.02
CA SER A 234 31.43 2.04 -22.87
C SER A 234 30.66 3.27 -23.31
N SER A 235 29.90 3.11 -24.38
CA SER A 235 29.03 4.11 -24.99
C SER A 235 27.98 4.61 -23.99
N GLU A 236 28.16 5.82 -23.48
CA GLU A 236 27.04 6.68 -23.08
C GLU A 236 26.61 7.49 -24.31
N PRO A 237 25.31 7.75 -24.51
CA PRO A 237 24.85 8.57 -25.61
C PRO A 237 25.20 10.04 -25.34
N ASP A 238 25.68 10.71 -26.38
CA ASP A 238 25.78 12.17 -26.50
C ASP A 238 24.51 12.84 -25.95
N ASP A 239 24.66 13.71 -24.96
CA ASP A 239 23.58 14.53 -24.40
C ASP A 239 23.57 15.92 -25.06
N ASP A 240 23.83 15.95 -26.37
CA ASP A 240 23.78 17.13 -27.24
C ASP A 240 22.80 16.93 -28.43
N GLU A 241 21.86 15.98 -28.33
CA GLU A 241 20.75 15.92 -29.27
C GLU A 241 19.65 16.90 -28.85
N GLU A 242 19.44 17.92 -29.69
CA GLU A 242 18.21 18.71 -29.79
C GLU A 242 16.99 17.84 -29.46
N VAL A 243 15.93 18.40 -28.85
CA VAL A 243 14.70 17.71 -28.39
C VAL A 243 14.02 16.91 -29.51
N GLN A 244 14.58 15.75 -29.87
CA GLN A 244 14.10 14.87 -30.89
C GLN A 244 13.23 13.82 -30.20
N THR A 245 11.99 13.71 -30.67
CA THR A 245 11.02 12.75 -30.15
C THR A 245 11.43 11.33 -30.47
N SER A 246 11.15 10.40 -29.56
CA SER A 246 11.39 8.99 -29.82
C SER A 246 10.66 8.53 -31.09
N PRO A 247 11.21 7.55 -31.85
CA PRO A 247 10.54 6.98 -33.01
C PRO A 247 9.11 6.48 -32.71
N ASP A 248 8.84 6.06 -31.47
CA ASP A 248 7.50 5.60 -31.08
C ASP A 248 6.55 6.76 -30.76
N ALA A 249 7.05 7.88 -30.24
CA ALA A 249 6.26 9.10 -30.04
C ALA A 249 5.88 9.76 -31.38
N HIS A 250 6.77 9.72 -32.37
CA HIS A 250 6.45 10.12 -33.75
C HIS A 250 5.31 9.29 -34.35
N LYS A 251 5.34 7.96 -34.19
CA LYS A 251 4.25 7.08 -34.64
C LYS A 251 2.94 7.39 -33.92
N PHE A 252 3.02 7.67 -32.61
CA PHE A 252 1.85 8.04 -31.82
C PHE A 252 1.23 9.37 -32.27
N ALA A 253 2.06 10.38 -32.60
CA ALA A 253 1.60 11.66 -33.12
C ALA A 253 0.85 11.54 -34.46
N GLN A 254 1.18 10.53 -35.28
CA GLN A 254 0.51 10.27 -36.56
C GLN A 254 -0.87 9.60 -36.41
N ILE A 255 -1.24 9.12 -35.22
CA ILE A 255 -2.57 8.54 -34.99
C ILE A 255 -3.64 9.63 -35.06
N LYS A 256 -4.71 9.38 -35.82
CA LYS A 256 -5.83 10.32 -35.98
C LYS A 256 -6.48 10.64 -34.64
N ALA A 257 -6.77 11.92 -34.41
CA ALA A 257 -7.40 12.40 -33.17
C ALA A 257 -8.76 11.75 -32.86
N SER A 258 -9.50 11.31 -33.89
CA SER A 258 -10.81 10.64 -33.73
C SER A 258 -10.69 9.17 -33.32
N ASP A 259 -9.53 8.53 -33.49
CA ASP A 259 -9.37 7.09 -33.25
C ASP A 259 -8.79 6.81 -31.86
N TYR A 260 -9.66 6.96 -30.86
CA TYR A 260 -9.33 6.65 -29.48
C TYR A 260 -8.97 5.18 -29.25
N ARG A 261 -9.44 4.26 -30.11
CA ARG A 261 -9.13 2.83 -29.97
C ARG A 261 -7.66 2.56 -30.33
N GLN A 262 -7.19 3.16 -31.42
CA GLN A 262 -5.79 3.05 -31.83
C GLN A 262 -4.86 3.74 -30.83
N SER A 263 -5.19 4.96 -30.38
CA SER A 263 -4.37 5.64 -29.36
C SER A 263 -4.29 4.85 -28.05
N HIS A 264 -5.41 4.26 -27.58
CA HIS A 264 -5.42 3.44 -26.37
C HIS A 264 -4.57 2.17 -26.53
N ALA A 265 -4.72 1.46 -27.66
CA ALA A 265 -3.94 0.26 -27.93
C ALA A 265 -2.44 0.55 -28.03
N PHE A 266 -2.08 1.68 -28.66
CA PHE A 266 -0.68 2.08 -28.82
C PHE A 266 -0.01 2.39 -27.48
N ILE A 267 -0.68 3.16 -26.60
CA ILE A 267 -0.16 3.49 -25.26
C ILE A 267 -0.05 2.24 -24.39
N THR A 268 -1.00 1.32 -24.51
CA THR A 268 -0.96 0.04 -23.75
C THR A 268 0.21 -0.83 -24.20
N ALA A 269 0.52 -0.83 -25.51
CA ALA A 269 1.65 -1.58 -26.07
C ALA A 269 3.01 -0.89 -25.82
N HIS A 270 3.03 0.44 -25.67
CA HIS A 270 4.25 1.24 -25.49
C HIS A 270 4.15 2.14 -24.23
N PRO A 271 4.18 1.59 -23.00
CA PRO A 271 4.05 2.39 -21.78
C PRO A 271 5.16 3.43 -21.56
N HIS A 272 6.32 3.26 -22.22
CA HIS A 272 7.47 4.18 -22.12
C HIS A 272 7.20 5.56 -22.71
N ILE A 273 6.19 5.72 -23.56
CA ILE A 273 5.85 7.02 -24.15
C ILE A 273 5.14 7.96 -23.15
N LEU A 274 4.70 7.45 -22.00
CA LEU A 274 4.03 8.24 -20.94
C LEU A 274 5.02 9.05 -20.08
N THR A 275 5.95 9.76 -20.72
CA THR A 275 6.95 10.62 -20.06
C THR A 275 6.79 12.09 -20.46
N GLU A 276 7.40 13.00 -19.71
CA GLU A 276 7.39 14.44 -19.99
C GLU A 276 8.12 14.78 -21.29
N LYS A 277 9.32 14.20 -21.47
CA LYS A 277 10.15 14.36 -22.67
C LYS A 277 9.37 14.10 -23.97
N GLU A 278 8.60 13.01 -24.03
CA GLU A 278 7.84 12.67 -25.24
C GLU A 278 6.62 13.58 -25.45
N THR A 279 6.01 14.08 -24.37
CA THR A 279 4.90 15.05 -24.48
C THR A 279 5.40 16.37 -25.07
N ASP A 280 6.51 16.88 -24.52
CA ASP A 280 7.10 18.14 -24.95
C ASP A 280 7.67 18.04 -26.36
N GLY A 281 8.31 16.92 -26.69
CA GLY A 281 8.77 16.67 -28.04
C GLY A 281 7.64 16.63 -29.08
N ILE A 282 6.47 16.04 -28.78
CA ILE A 282 5.33 16.06 -29.70
C ILE A 282 4.78 17.49 -29.85
N LEU A 283 4.88 18.34 -28.83
CA LEU A 283 4.52 19.76 -28.93
C LEU A 283 5.51 20.54 -29.80
N VAL A 284 6.81 20.20 -29.78
CA VAL A 284 7.80 20.75 -30.71
C VAL A 284 7.45 20.35 -32.14
N LEU A 285 7.13 19.07 -32.40
CA LEU A 285 6.64 18.63 -33.71
C LEU A 285 5.38 19.38 -34.17
N ALA A 286 4.47 19.71 -33.24
CA ALA A 286 3.30 20.51 -33.56
C ALA A 286 3.67 21.95 -33.95
N PHE A 287 4.69 22.52 -33.31
CA PHE A 287 5.21 23.84 -33.61
C PHE A 287 5.86 23.90 -34.99
N ASP A 288 6.71 22.93 -35.31
CA ASP A 288 7.39 22.83 -36.60
C ASP A 288 6.38 22.61 -37.74
N ALA A 289 5.41 21.71 -37.53
CA ALA A 289 4.31 21.51 -38.48
C ALA A 289 3.52 22.79 -38.74
N GLN A 290 3.34 23.63 -37.71
CA GLN A 290 2.65 24.91 -37.83
C GLN A 290 3.49 25.96 -38.59
N LEU A 291 4.81 25.96 -38.42
CA LEU A 291 5.74 26.80 -39.20
C LEU A 291 5.73 26.42 -40.68
N GLU A 292 5.62 25.12 -40.99
CA GLU A 292 5.49 24.58 -42.35
C GLU A 292 4.10 24.79 -42.98
N GLY A 293 3.12 25.32 -42.23
CA GLY A 293 1.76 25.55 -42.70
C GLY A 293 0.86 24.30 -42.73
N LYS A 294 1.25 23.21 -42.05
CA LYS A 294 0.47 21.97 -41.92
C LYS A 294 -0.49 22.04 -40.71
N ASP A 295 -1.50 22.90 -40.81
CA ASP A 295 -2.44 23.20 -39.72
C ASP A 295 -3.13 21.96 -39.13
N ASP A 296 -3.61 21.04 -39.98
CA ASP A 296 -4.33 19.83 -39.54
C ASP A 296 -3.43 18.87 -38.76
N PHE A 297 -2.17 18.73 -39.20
CA PHE A 297 -1.20 17.86 -38.55
C PHE A 297 -0.73 18.47 -37.22
N ALA A 298 -0.50 19.79 -37.17
CA ALA A 298 -0.17 20.50 -35.93
C ALA A 298 -1.27 20.32 -34.88
N GLN A 299 -2.56 20.45 -35.26
CA GLN A 299 -3.67 20.22 -34.35
C GLN A 299 -3.74 18.76 -33.85
N GLN A 300 -3.43 17.80 -34.72
CA GLN A 300 -3.36 16.38 -34.35
C GLN A 300 -2.23 16.10 -33.35
N CYS A 301 -1.03 16.65 -33.56
CA CYS A 301 0.09 16.53 -32.64
C CYS A 301 -0.26 17.10 -31.25
N VAL A 302 -0.88 18.29 -31.19
CA VAL A 302 -1.35 18.87 -29.92
C VAL A 302 -2.37 17.96 -29.22
N HIS A 303 -3.31 17.37 -29.97
CA HIS A 303 -4.28 16.42 -29.42
C HIS A 303 -3.60 15.21 -28.80
N GLN A 304 -2.64 14.59 -29.52
CA GLN A 304 -1.92 13.41 -29.01
C GLN A 304 -1.01 13.75 -27.82
N ALA A 305 -0.31 14.90 -27.83
CA ALA A 305 0.50 15.36 -26.70
C ALA A 305 -0.34 15.53 -25.43
N LEU A 306 -1.46 16.25 -25.52
CA LEU A 306 -2.34 16.46 -24.37
C LEU A 306 -2.97 15.15 -23.89
N LEU A 307 -3.25 14.21 -24.79
CA LEU A 307 -3.74 12.88 -24.41
C LEU A 307 -2.74 12.16 -23.49
N LEU A 308 -1.44 12.19 -23.79
CA LEU A 308 -0.39 11.64 -22.91
C LEU A 308 -0.30 12.39 -21.58
N GLN A 309 -0.36 13.72 -21.62
CA GLN A 309 -0.35 14.56 -20.42
C GLN A 309 -1.49 14.19 -19.45
N TYR A 310 -2.71 14.06 -19.97
CA TYR A 310 -3.87 13.68 -19.18
C TYR A 310 -3.78 12.23 -18.68
N CYS A 311 -3.33 11.28 -19.50
CA CYS A 311 -3.13 9.90 -19.05
C CYS A 311 -2.14 9.80 -17.89
N ARG A 312 -1.05 10.58 -17.93
CA ARG A 312 -0.06 10.67 -16.84
C ARG A 312 -0.65 11.28 -15.57
N ALA A 313 -1.44 12.35 -15.71
CA ALA A 313 -2.06 13.05 -14.57
C ALA A 313 -3.05 12.18 -13.77
N LEU A 314 -3.65 11.15 -14.39
CA LEU A 314 -4.61 10.25 -13.73
C LEU A 314 -3.95 9.05 -12.98
N GLY A 315 -2.62 8.89 -13.04
CA GLY A 315 -1.88 7.87 -12.28
C GLY A 315 -1.83 6.48 -12.94
N ARG A 316 -1.63 5.43 -12.13
CA ARG A 316 -1.31 4.05 -12.60
C ARG A 316 -2.37 3.42 -13.51
N ASP A 317 -3.66 3.65 -13.26
CA ASP A 317 -4.78 3.23 -14.13
C ASP A 317 -5.28 4.38 -15.02
N GLY A 318 -4.47 5.44 -15.14
CA GLY A 318 -4.88 6.71 -15.74
C GLY A 318 -5.24 6.61 -17.21
N VAL A 319 -4.56 5.74 -17.97
CA VAL A 319 -4.84 5.49 -19.39
C VAL A 319 -6.26 4.95 -19.56
N ALA A 320 -6.58 3.80 -18.95
CA ALA A 320 -7.90 3.18 -19.08
C ALA A 320 -9.02 4.11 -18.58
N MET A 321 -8.79 4.82 -17.48
CA MET A 321 -9.75 5.77 -16.90
C MET A 321 -9.98 6.99 -17.79
N PHE A 322 -8.93 7.56 -18.38
CA PHE A 322 -9.03 8.69 -19.29
C PHE A 322 -9.83 8.32 -20.54
N PHE A 323 -9.47 7.21 -21.19
CA PHE A 323 -10.17 6.74 -22.39
C PHE A 323 -11.64 6.36 -22.13
N LYS A 324 -11.95 5.80 -20.96
CA LYS A 324 -13.34 5.58 -20.55
C LYS A 324 -14.11 6.89 -20.38
N ARG A 325 -13.50 7.92 -19.78
CA ARG A 325 -14.12 9.23 -19.56
C ARG A 325 -14.32 10.02 -20.86
N ILE A 326 -13.36 9.97 -21.80
CA ILE A 326 -13.43 10.74 -23.05
C ILE A 326 -14.37 10.11 -24.10
N THR A 327 -14.58 8.79 -24.04
CA THR A 327 -15.50 8.07 -24.94
C THR A 327 -16.94 7.99 -24.42
N THR A 328 -17.18 8.33 -23.15
CA THR A 328 -18.52 8.37 -22.56
C THR A 328 -19.28 9.60 -23.05
N LYS A 329 -20.41 9.39 -23.73
CA LYS A 329 -21.26 10.48 -24.27
C LYS A 329 -21.72 11.41 -23.14
N GLY A 330 -21.48 12.72 -23.30
CA GLY A 330 -21.95 13.76 -22.36
C GLY A 330 -21.11 13.92 -21.09
N HIS A 331 -19.88 13.37 -21.05
CA HIS A 331 -18.99 13.53 -19.91
C HIS A 331 -18.22 14.87 -19.98
N GLN A 332 -18.22 15.65 -18.90
CA GLN A 332 -17.58 16.98 -18.82
C GLN A 332 -16.10 16.97 -19.23
N ALA A 333 -15.38 15.87 -18.94
CA ALA A 333 -13.97 15.73 -19.31
C ALA A 333 -13.72 15.83 -20.83
N GLN A 334 -14.69 15.46 -21.67
CA GLN A 334 -14.56 15.60 -23.11
C GLN A 334 -14.53 17.08 -23.54
N GLU A 335 -15.40 17.89 -22.95
CA GLU A 335 -15.47 19.33 -23.24
C GLU A 335 -14.21 20.06 -22.75
N VAL A 336 -13.76 19.75 -21.52
CA VAL A 336 -12.53 20.32 -20.95
C VAL A 336 -11.32 19.96 -21.80
N PHE A 337 -11.19 18.69 -22.19
CA PHE A 337 -10.07 18.23 -23.01
C PHE A 337 -10.04 18.93 -24.38
N TYR A 338 -11.17 18.99 -25.10
CA TYR A 338 -11.20 19.67 -26.40
C TYR A 338 -10.97 21.18 -26.31
N LYS A 339 -11.39 21.80 -25.20
CA LYS A 339 -11.10 23.21 -24.94
C LYS A 339 -9.59 23.41 -24.79
N ASP A 340 -8.92 22.60 -23.98
CA ASP A 340 -7.47 22.69 -23.77
C ASP A 340 -6.66 22.43 -25.05
N VAL A 341 -7.08 21.46 -25.87
CA VAL A 341 -6.49 21.20 -27.20
C VAL A 341 -6.60 22.43 -28.09
N ARG A 342 -7.78 23.07 -28.12
CA ARG A 342 -8.01 24.27 -28.92
C ARG A 342 -7.17 25.45 -28.43
N ASP A 343 -7.15 25.70 -27.13
CA ASP A 343 -6.43 26.81 -26.53
C ASP A 343 -4.91 26.65 -26.70
N THR A 344 -4.40 25.42 -26.60
CA THR A 344 -2.98 25.12 -26.84
C THR A 344 -2.60 25.24 -28.30
N TYR A 345 -3.44 24.72 -29.21
CA TYR A 345 -3.23 24.89 -30.65
C TYR A 345 -3.26 26.38 -31.06
N GLN A 346 -4.18 27.17 -30.52
CA GLN A 346 -4.24 28.62 -30.79
C GLN A 346 -2.97 29.35 -30.33
N ARG A 347 -2.41 28.99 -29.17
CA ARG A 347 -1.14 29.55 -28.69
C ARG A 347 0.00 29.24 -29.65
N ILE A 348 0.13 27.98 -30.08
CA ILE A 348 1.14 27.54 -31.05
C ILE A 348 0.97 28.29 -32.38
N LYS A 349 -0.27 28.41 -32.88
CA LYS A 349 -0.59 29.13 -34.12
C LYS A 349 -0.24 30.61 -34.06
N ASN A 350 -0.58 31.29 -32.97
CA ASN A 350 -0.23 32.70 -32.78
C ASN A 350 1.28 32.90 -32.70
N ARG A 351 1.97 32.04 -31.95
CA ARG A 351 3.42 32.10 -31.81
C ARG A 351 4.14 31.83 -33.13
N ALA A 352 3.71 30.84 -33.90
CA ALA A 352 4.26 30.56 -35.24
C ALA A 352 4.02 31.73 -36.20
N LYS A 353 2.84 32.38 -36.12
CA LYS A 353 2.53 33.57 -36.92
C LYS A 353 3.42 34.76 -36.56
N GLU A 354 3.69 34.98 -35.27
CA GLU A 354 4.65 36.00 -34.82
C GLU A 354 6.05 35.74 -35.34
N ILE A 355 6.54 34.49 -35.26
CA ILE A 355 7.87 34.12 -35.77
C ILE A 355 7.95 34.30 -37.29
N ASN A 356 6.93 33.87 -38.03
CA ASN A 356 6.90 34.08 -39.48
C ASN A 356 6.81 35.58 -39.84
N ALA A 357 6.11 36.39 -39.03
CA ALA A 357 6.07 37.84 -39.22
C ALA A 357 7.41 38.50 -38.88
N GLN A 358 8.12 38.04 -37.85
CA GLN A 358 9.49 38.47 -37.53
C GLN A 358 10.45 38.12 -38.65
N ARG A 359 10.46 36.86 -39.10
CA ARG A 359 11.28 36.40 -40.24
C ARG A 359 10.97 37.17 -41.54
N ALA A 360 9.72 37.57 -41.75
CA ALA A 360 9.32 38.39 -42.89
C ALA A 360 9.69 39.88 -42.73
N ALA A 361 9.61 40.44 -41.52
CA ALA A 361 10.01 41.81 -41.21
C ALA A 361 11.54 41.98 -41.26
N GLU A 362 12.28 40.92 -40.92
CA GLU A 362 13.74 40.84 -40.99
C GLU A 362 14.27 40.52 -42.39
N GLY A 363 13.39 40.40 -43.40
CA GLY A 363 13.75 40.49 -44.81
C GLY A 363 14.96 39.63 -45.24
N GLY A 364 14.87 38.31 -45.12
CA GLY A 364 15.70 37.41 -45.95
C GLY A 364 17.22 37.50 -45.80
N SER A 365 17.77 37.95 -44.66
CA SER A 365 19.18 37.73 -44.34
C SER A 365 19.35 36.41 -43.58
N ALA A 366 19.23 35.30 -44.32
CA ALA A 366 19.70 34.01 -43.85
C ALA A 366 21.23 34.06 -43.80
N GLY A 367 21.77 34.39 -42.63
CA GLY A 367 23.19 34.52 -42.37
C GLY A 367 23.41 35.62 -41.35
N GLY A 368 23.40 35.25 -40.06
CA GLY A 368 23.96 36.10 -39.03
C GLY A 368 25.44 36.30 -39.36
N VAL A 369 25.77 37.47 -39.90
CA VAL A 369 27.15 37.95 -39.84
C VAL A 369 27.21 38.67 -38.50
N GLU A 370 27.86 38.05 -37.51
CA GLU A 370 28.17 38.75 -36.27
C GLU A 370 28.94 40.04 -36.65
N GLN A 371 28.63 41.17 -36.04
CA GLN A 371 29.28 42.43 -36.37
C GLN A 371 30.16 42.82 -35.19
N ILE A 372 31.46 43.05 -35.45
CA ILE A 372 32.39 43.48 -34.42
C ILE A 372 32.26 44.99 -34.26
N GLN A 373 31.88 45.44 -33.06
CA GLN A 373 31.75 46.85 -32.72
C GLN A 373 32.68 47.21 -31.56
N LEU A 374 33.53 48.21 -31.76
CA LEU A 374 34.46 48.70 -30.73
C LEU A 374 33.71 49.63 -29.77
N HIS A 375 33.66 49.27 -28.49
CA HIS A 375 33.22 50.13 -27.38
C HIS A 375 34.18 50.00 -26.19
N ALA A 376 34.27 51.03 -25.34
CA ALA A 376 35.01 50.92 -24.09
C ALA A 376 34.24 50.04 -23.09
N VAL A 377 34.93 49.14 -22.39
CA VAL A 377 34.32 48.20 -21.44
C VAL A 377 34.02 48.86 -20.09
N GLU A 378 34.70 49.97 -19.76
CA GLU A 378 34.54 50.69 -18.49
C GLU A 378 33.97 52.12 -18.69
N PRO A 379 33.00 52.57 -17.87
CA PRO A 379 32.48 53.93 -17.93
C PRO A 379 33.54 54.94 -17.46
N GLY A 380 34.04 55.79 -18.38
CA GLY A 380 35.03 56.84 -18.08
C GLY A 380 36.32 56.76 -18.89
N THR A 381 36.50 55.70 -19.69
CA THR A 381 37.68 55.49 -20.53
C THR A 381 37.32 55.75 -22.00
N GLU A 382 37.92 56.76 -22.63
CA GLU A 382 37.73 57.03 -24.06
C GLU A 382 38.85 56.38 -24.89
N ILE A 383 38.47 55.64 -25.93
CA ILE A 383 39.40 55.08 -26.91
C ILE A 383 39.74 56.20 -27.91
N LYS A 384 40.98 56.70 -27.88
CA LYS A 384 41.46 57.68 -28.86
C LYS A 384 42.25 56.97 -29.96
N ILE A 385 41.93 57.35 -31.21
CA ILE A 385 42.64 56.88 -32.39
C ILE A 385 43.89 57.75 -32.60
N ARG A 386 45.08 57.16 -32.55
CA ARG A 386 46.36 57.84 -32.84
C ARG A 386 46.94 57.32 -34.15
N ILE A 387 47.33 58.24 -35.03
CA ILE A 387 47.96 57.91 -36.31
C ILE A 387 49.48 58.00 -36.13
N PRO A 388 50.25 56.93 -36.45
CA PRO A 388 51.71 56.95 -36.31
C PRO A 388 52.36 58.05 -37.20
N PRO A 389 53.27 58.90 -36.65
CA PRO A 389 53.96 59.96 -37.39
C PRO A 389 55.12 59.42 -38.25
N GLU A 390 55.50 60.15 -39.31
CA GLU A 390 56.46 59.66 -40.34
C GLU A 390 57.95 59.71 -39.92
N ASP A 391 58.32 60.47 -38.89
CA ASP A 391 59.74 60.81 -38.60
C ASP A 391 60.38 60.10 -37.39
N ASN A 392 59.69 59.19 -36.69
CA ASN A 392 60.24 58.49 -35.52
C ASN A 392 60.80 57.10 -35.85
N GLU A 393 62.03 56.80 -35.41
CA GLU A 393 62.70 55.52 -35.70
C GLU A 393 62.00 54.28 -35.11
N ASN A 394 61.29 54.43 -33.99
CA ASN A 394 60.60 53.33 -33.30
C ASN A 394 59.22 52.98 -33.90
N ASP A 395 58.64 53.85 -34.74
CA ASP A 395 57.26 53.70 -35.25
C ASP A 395 57.19 53.30 -36.75
N LYS A 396 58.35 53.03 -37.37
CA LYS A 396 58.46 52.67 -38.81
C LYS A 396 57.70 51.40 -39.17
N GLU A 397 57.52 50.47 -38.24
CA GLU A 397 56.78 49.21 -38.45
C GLU A 397 55.27 49.44 -38.37
N ALA A 398 54.80 50.23 -37.40
CA ALA A 398 53.40 50.64 -37.27
C ALA A 398 52.91 51.46 -38.49
N ARG A 399 53.78 52.31 -39.05
CA ARG A 399 53.45 53.09 -40.27
C ARG A 399 53.28 52.19 -41.52
N LYS A 400 54.08 51.14 -41.66
CA LYS A 400 53.94 50.16 -42.77
C LYS A 400 52.63 49.38 -42.68
N ILE A 401 52.20 49.02 -41.47
CA ILE A 401 50.91 48.36 -41.23
C ILE A 401 49.77 49.33 -41.56
N TYR A 402 49.87 50.60 -41.14
CA TYR A 402 48.89 51.64 -41.46
C TYR A 402 48.75 51.90 -42.97
N GLU A 403 49.86 51.91 -43.71
CA GLU A 403 49.85 52.02 -45.18
C GLU A 403 49.26 50.79 -45.88
N GLY A 404 49.18 49.63 -45.19
CA GLY A 404 48.55 48.41 -45.69
C GLY A 404 47.03 48.40 -45.63
N PHE A 405 46.40 49.29 -44.85
CA PHE A 405 44.94 49.34 -44.73
C PHE A 405 44.25 49.85 -46.00
N SER A 406 42.98 49.47 -46.18
CA SER A 406 42.15 49.96 -47.29
C SER A 406 41.93 51.48 -47.19
N ASP A 407 41.73 52.13 -48.34
CA ASP A 407 41.53 53.59 -48.40
C ASP A 407 40.27 54.05 -47.64
N GLU A 408 39.27 53.18 -47.51
CA GLU A 408 38.07 53.43 -46.70
C GLU A 408 38.37 53.40 -45.20
N MET A 409 39.17 52.43 -44.74
CA MET A 409 39.56 52.32 -43.33
C MET A 409 40.54 53.42 -42.93
N LYS A 410 41.47 53.82 -43.80
CA LYS A 410 42.38 54.96 -43.56
C LYS A 410 41.61 56.26 -43.35
N LYS A 411 40.62 56.56 -44.20
CA LYS A 411 39.76 57.75 -44.05
C LYS A 411 38.94 57.70 -42.76
N ALA A 412 38.51 56.51 -42.34
CA ALA A 412 37.81 56.33 -41.06
C ALA A 412 38.76 56.62 -39.88
N LEU A 413 40.00 56.12 -39.90
CA LEU A 413 41.02 56.38 -38.89
C LEU A 413 41.48 57.85 -38.85
N GLU A 414 41.63 58.49 -40.02
CA GLU A 414 41.94 59.93 -40.15
C GLU A 414 40.84 60.83 -39.58
N SER A 415 39.59 60.35 -39.59
CA SER A 415 38.46 61.11 -39.04
C SER A 415 38.44 61.17 -37.52
N GLY A 416 39.24 60.32 -36.83
CA GLY A 416 39.34 60.28 -35.37
C GLY A 416 38.05 59.87 -34.64
N SER A 417 37.00 59.46 -35.37
CA SER A 417 35.69 59.10 -34.83
C SER A 417 35.52 57.57 -34.81
N LEU A 418 35.28 57.03 -33.62
CA LEU A 418 35.05 55.60 -33.41
C LEU A 418 33.81 55.09 -34.17
N ASP A 419 32.79 55.93 -34.33
CA ASP A 419 31.56 55.58 -35.05
C ASP A 419 31.80 55.30 -36.53
N LYS A 420 32.71 56.05 -37.17
CA LYS A 420 33.06 55.85 -38.58
C LYS A 420 33.91 54.60 -38.80
N VAL A 421 34.76 54.25 -37.84
CA VAL A 421 35.53 53.00 -37.86
C VAL A 421 34.59 51.81 -37.68
N ASN A 422 33.64 51.90 -36.74
CA ASN A 422 32.60 50.89 -36.52
C ASN A 422 31.68 50.71 -37.74
N GLU A 423 31.40 51.77 -38.51
CA GLU A 423 30.62 51.66 -39.76
C GLU A 423 31.34 50.84 -40.85
N VAL A 424 32.66 50.89 -40.88
CA VAL A 424 33.48 50.10 -41.83
C VAL A 424 33.60 48.65 -41.33
N LEU A 425 33.85 48.44 -40.03
CA LEU A 425 33.90 47.11 -39.42
C LEU A 425 32.56 46.36 -39.50
N GLY A 426 31.42 47.08 -39.45
CA GLY A 426 30.09 46.49 -39.59
C GLY A 426 29.72 46.04 -41.01
N LYS A 427 30.47 46.47 -42.04
CA LYS A 427 30.23 46.09 -43.45
C LYS A 427 31.03 44.87 -43.91
N MET A 428 31.93 44.36 -43.08
CA MET A 428 32.80 43.22 -43.38
C MET A 428 32.48 42.00 -42.52
N LYS A 429 33.08 40.83 -42.83
CA LYS A 429 32.88 39.59 -42.07
C LYS A 429 33.63 39.64 -40.73
N VAL A 430 33.13 38.90 -39.74
CA VAL A 430 33.72 38.76 -38.39
C VAL A 430 35.21 38.47 -38.44
N GLU A 431 35.60 37.44 -39.20
CA GLU A 431 36.97 36.96 -39.30
C GLU A 431 37.91 38.06 -39.82
N ASP A 432 37.50 38.77 -40.88
CA ASP A 432 38.27 39.86 -41.48
C ASP A 432 38.33 41.10 -40.57
N ALA A 433 37.27 41.38 -39.80
CA ALA A 433 37.21 42.49 -38.85
C ALA A 433 38.06 42.21 -37.59
N GLU A 434 38.12 40.97 -37.12
CA GLU A 434 38.99 40.54 -36.01
C GLU A 434 40.48 40.69 -36.37
N GLU A 435 40.88 40.27 -37.57
CA GLU A 435 42.25 40.46 -38.06
C GLU A 435 42.62 41.95 -38.13
N LEU A 436 41.72 42.81 -38.62
CA LEU A 436 41.96 44.27 -38.67
C LEU A 436 42.04 44.90 -37.27
N VAL A 437 41.21 44.47 -36.32
CA VAL A 437 41.27 44.95 -34.93
C VAL A 437 42.57 44.50 -34.25
N GLY A 438 43.05 43.29 -34.55
CA GLY A 438 44.39 42.82 -34.13
C GLY A 438 45.52 43.71 -34.67
N LEU A 439 45.46 44.06 -35.96
CA LEU A 439 46.43 44.97 -36.59
C LEU A 439 46.35 46.41 -36.03
N PHE A 440 45.19 46.88 -35.56
CA PHE A 440 45.09 48.17 -34.86
C PHE A 440 45.79 48.16 -33.51
N GLY A 441 45.79 47.02 -32.81
CA GLY A 441 46.55 46.82 -31.58
C GLY A 441 48.07 46.81 -31.83
N GLU A 442 48.53 46.09 -32.85
CA GLU A 442 49.95 46.00 -33.22
C GLU A 442 50.51 47.34 -33.75
N ALA A 443 49.70 48.09 -34.51
CA ALA A 443 50.09 49.41 -35.00
C ALA A 443 49.93 50.52 -33.94
N GLY A 444 49.49 50.20 -32.72
CA GLY A 444 49.30 51.17 -31.64
C GLY A 444 48.27 52.26 -31.94
N VAL A 445 47.32 51.97 -32.84
CA VAL A 445 46.36 52.94 -33.37
C VAL A 445 45.26 53.24 -32.36
N LEU A 446 44.97 52.32 -31.44
CA LEU A 446 43.98 52.49 -30.37
C LEU A 446 44.70 52.70 -29.03
N SER A 447 44.55 53.90 -28.43
CA SER A 447 45.08 54.22 -27.09
C SER A 447 43.92 54.43 -26.11
N LEU A 448 44.01 53.79 -24.96
CA LEU A 448 43.10 54.00 -23.81
C LEU A 448 43.70 55.11 -22.94
N GLU A 449 42.96 56.21 -22.71
CA GLU A 449 43.33 57.25 -21.75
C GLU A 449 42.25 57.37 -20.66
N GLU A 450 42.66 57.30 -19.39
CA GLU A 450 41.80 57.57 -18.24
C GLU A 450 41.59 59.09 -18.08
N GLN A 451 40.35 59.55 -18.02
CA GLN A 451 40.08 60.95 -17.67
C GLN A 451 40.40 61.19 -16.20
N ILE A 452 41.46 61.94 -15.91
CA ILE A 452 41.74 62.43 -14.55
C ILE A 452 40.72 63.52 -14.22
N ILE A 453 39.77 63.23 -13.33
CA ILE A 453 38.77 64.19 -12.85
C ILE A 453 39.39 65.02 -11.71
N ASP A 454 39.50 66.33 -11.88
CA ASP A 454 39.92 67.26 -10.81
C ASP A 454 38.76 67.49 -9.82
N GLY A 455 38.88 66.92 -8.62
CA GLY A 455 37.86 66.97 -7.57
C GLY A 455 37.68 68.34 -6.88
N THR A 456 38.43 69.37 -7.28
CA THR A 456 38.36 70.70 -6.64
C THR A 456 37.43 71.70 -7.35
N THR A 457 36.89 71.35 -8.52
CA THR A 457 35.91 72.18 -9.26
C THR A 457 34.48 71.67 -9.10
N GLU A 458 33.50 72.59 -9.10
CA GLU A 458 32.06 72.26 -8.92
C GLU A 458 31.51 71.32 -10.01
N GLU A 459 32.10 71.34 -11.22
CA GLU A 459 31.75 70.41 -12.30
C GLU A 459 32.36 69.02 -12.10
N GLY A 460 33.54 68.92 -11.47
CA GLY A 460 34.18 67.64 -11.11
C GLY A 460 33.40 66.92 -10.02
N GLN A 461 32.92 67.63 -9.01
CA GLN A 461 32.08 67.05 -7.93
C GLN A 461 30.73 66.56 -8.44
N LYS A 462 30.14 67.24 -9.44
CA LYS A 462 28.91 66.77 -10.09
C LYS A 462 29.12 65.47 -10.87
N LYS A 463 30.22 65.37 -11.63
CA LYS A 463 30.56 64.15 -12.39
C LYS A 463 30.88 62.97 -11.48
N ILE A 464 31.56 63.19 -10.36
CA ILE A 464 31.81 62.16 -9.34
C ILE A 464 30.48 61.66 -8.75
N LYS A 465 29.55 62.57 -8.47
CA LYS A 465 28.23 62.22 -7.92
C LYS A 465 27.33 61.49 -8.92
N GLU A 466 27.36 61.87 -10.20
CA GLU A 466 26.66 61.13 -11.27
C GLU A 466 27.25 59.73 -11.48
N LEU A 467 28.58 59.57 -11.38
CA LEU A 467 29.25 58.27 -11.42
C LEU A 467 28.88 57.38 -10.20
N GLU A 468 28.79 57.95 -9.00
CA GLU A 468 28.30 57.23 -7.81
C GLU A 468 26.82 56.84 -7.93
N GLU A 469 25.97 57.68 -8.49
CA GLU A 469 24.54 57.41 -8.69
C GLU A 469 24.31 56.34 -9.78
N GLN A 470 25.13 56.32 -10.84
CA GLN A 470 25.10 55.27 -11.87
C GLN A 470 25.57 53.92 -11.30
N ALA A 471 26.68 53.88 -10.55
CA ALA A 471 27.15 52.66 -9.88
C ALA A 471 26.15 52.15 -8.83
N ALA A 472 25.47 53.04 -8.11
CA ALA A 472 24.39 52.67 -7.18
C ALA A 472 23.17 52.11 -7.93
N SER A 473 22.84 52.64 -9.10
CA SER A 473 21.71 52.17 -9.93
C SER A 473 21.95 50.78 -10.55
N GLU A 474 23.19 50.43 -10.91
CA GLU A 474 23.57 49.07 -11.34
C GLU A 474 23.53 48.06 -10.18
N SER A 475 23.88 48.48 -8.96
CA SER A 475 23.73 47.63 -7.76
C SER A 475 22.25 47.37 -7.38
N LEU A 476 21.35 48.29 -7.74
CA LEU A 476 19.91 48.19 -7.49
C LEU A 476 19.16 47.44 -8.60
N PHE A 477 19.62 47.51 -9.86
CA PHE A 477 19.02 46.76 -10.98
C PHE A 477 19.39 45.27 -10.98
N SER A 478 20.52 44.88 -10.40
CA SER A 478 20.92 43.46 -10.23
C SER A 478 20.17 42.74 -9.10
N ASN A 479 19.52 43.47 -8.18
CA ASN A 479 18.80 42.89 -7.03
C ASN A 479 17.26 42.87 -7.17
N ALA A 480 16.69 43.32 -8.29
CA ALA A 480 15.23 43.40 -8.48
C ALA A 480 14.66 42.46 -9.55
N ARG A 481 15.46 41.56 -10.15
CA ARG A 481 14.98 40.64 -11.19
C ARG A 481 15.51 39.22 -11.11
N PHE A 482 15.63 38.66 -9.92
CA PHE A 482 15.72 37.21 -9.71
C PHE A 482 15.16 36.89 -8.33
N GLN A 483 13.85 36.62 -8.24
CA GLN A 483 13.37 35.72 -7.19
C GLN A 483 13.55 34.30 -7.72
N PRO A 484 14.54 33.53 -7.26
CA PRO A 484 14.61 32.11 -7.60
C PRO A 484 13.42 31.42 -6.95
N ASN A 485 12.75 30.55 -7.72
CA ASN A 485 11.79 29.59 -7.19
C ASN A 485 12.36 28.95 -5.91
N PRO A 486 11.58 28.85 -4.82
CA PRO A 486 12.10 28.32 -3.57
C PRO A 486 12.55 26.88 -3.78
N LYS A 487 13.83 26.60 -3.44
CA LYS A 487 14.43 25.26 -3.42
C LYS A 487 13.43 24.26 -2.80
N PRO A 488 13.36 22.99 -3.26
CA PRO A 488 12.32 22.04 -2.88
C PRO A 488 12.24 21.74 -1.37
N ALA A 489 13.29 22.05 -0.59
CA ALA A 489 13.29 21.99 0.87
C ALA A 489 12.58 23.18 1.53
N ALA A 490 12.72 24.39 0.98
CA ALA A 490 12.02 25.58 1.44
C ALA A 490 10.53 25.46 1.13
N ALA A 491 10.13 25.11 -0.10
CA ALA A 491 8.73 24.90 -0.46
C ALA A 491 8.04 23.81 0.41
N ARG A 492 8.76 22.75 0.80
CA ARG A 492 8.28 21.74 1.77
C ARG A 492 8.12 22.30 3.18
N ALA A 493 9.05 23.14 3.64
CA ALA A 493 8.96 23.81 4.94
C ALA A 493 7.87 24.90 4.94
N THR A 494 7.66 25.61 3.83
CA THR A 494 6.60 26.62 3.66
C THR A 494 5.23 25.96 3.52
N MET A 495 5.10 24.84 2.80
CA MET A 495 3.89 24.02 2.78
C MET A 495 3.59 23.40 4.14
N ALA A 496 4.60 22.84 4.83
CA ALA A 496 4.43 22.31 6.18
C ALA A 496 3.97 23.40 7.15
N ALA A 497 4.59 24.60 7.10
CA ALA A 497 4.18 25.76 7.87
C ALA A 497 2.74 26.23 7.52
N HIS A 498 2.38 26.22 6.23
CA HIS A 498 1.03 26.56 5.76
C HIS A 498 -0.02 25.54 6.25
N TYR A 499 0.29 24.24 6.22
CA TYR A 499 -0.62 23.21 6.74
C TYR A 499 -0.77 23.26 8.27
N THR A 500 0.29 23.62 9.00
CA THR A 500 0.18 23.85 10.46
C THR A 500 -0.58 25.12 10.82
N ALA A 501 -0.75 26.05 9.88
CA ALA A 501 -1.50 27.29 10.06
C ALA A 501 -2.97 27.19 9.63
N LEU A 502 -3.42 26.04 9.12
CA LEU A 502 -4.83 25.85 8.75
C LEU A 502 -5.71 25.77 10.00
N ALA A 503 -6.69 26.66 10.08
CA ALA A 503 -7.69 26.63 11.14
C ALA A 503 -8.54 25.35 11.04
N THR A 504 -8.77 24.70 12.18
CA THR A 504 -9.72 23.60 12.28
C THR A 504 -11.15 24.12 12.15
N PRO A 505 -12.10 23.29 11.66
CA PRO A 505 -13.49 23.71 11.54
C PRO A 505 -14.09 24.12 12.90
N GLU A 506 -14.84 25.23 12.95
CA GLU A 506 -15.43 25.70 14.22
C GLU A 506 -16.37 24.68 14.89
N TRP A 507 -16.94 23.75 14.13
CA TRP A 507 -17.94 22.81 14.62
C TRP A 507 -17.90 21.47 13.90
N CYS A 508 -18.06 20.39 14.64
CA CYS A 508 -18.18 19.05 14.09
C CYS A 508 -19.16 18.19 14.89
N TYR A 509 -19.64 17.14 14.23
CA TYR A 509 -20.25 16.00 14.92
C TYR A 509 -19.40 14.76 14.63
N ALA A 510 -19.13 13.98 15.66
CA ALA A 510 -18.34 12.77 15.58
C ALA A 510 -19.12 11.58 16.15
N ASP A 511 -19.21 10.51 15.38
CA ASP A 511 -19.63 9.19 15.83
C ASP A 511 -18.36 8.34 15.93
N PHE A 512 -17.94 8.01 17.15
CA PHE A 512 -16.68 7.33 17.39
C PHE A 512 -16.87 6.06 18.22
N CYS A 513 -16.01 5.10 17.94
CA CYS A 513 -16.00 3.78 18.54
C CYS A 513 -14.63 3.47 19.13
N LEU A 514 -14.55 3.23 20.43
CA LEU A 514 -13.31 2.74 21.07
C LEU A 514 -13.31 1.22 21.13
N ILE A 515 -12.17 0.63 20.79
CA ILE A 515 -11.92 -0.81 20.76
C ILE A 515 -10.69 -1.06 21.64
N PRO A 516 -10.86 -1.43 22.91
CA PRO A 516 -9.75 -1.85 23.74
C PRO A 516 -9.27 -3.23 23.28
N VAL A 517 -7.96 -3.40 23.13
CA VAL A 517 -7.34 -4.64 22.63
C VAL A 517 -6.51 -5.26 23.74
N GLY A 518 -6.73 -6.55 24.01
CA GLY A 518 -5.96 -7.32 24.99
C GLY A 518 -6.43 -7.20 26.44
N THR A 519 -7.71 -6.95 26.69
CA THR A 519 -8.29 -6.74 28.03
C THR A 519 -8.41 -7.99 28.89
N GLY A 520 -8.22 -9.20 28.34
CA GLY A 520 -8.32 -10.47 29.08
C GLY A 520 -9.74 -10.84 29.58
N SER A 521 -10.69 -9.90 29.50
CA SER A 521 -12.11 -10.06 29.84
C SER A 521 -12.99 -9.84 28.60
N ALA A 522 -14.13 -10.55 28.55
CA ALA A 522 -15.11 -10.43 27.45
C ALA A 522 -16.10 -9.26 27.62
N SER A 523 -15.99 -8.46 28.69
CA SER A 523 -16.89 -7.34 28.97
C SER A 523 -16.11 -6.03 29.01
N VAL A 524 -16.63 -5.01 28.31
CA VAL A 524 -16.09 -3.64 28.30
C VAL A 524 -16.99 -2.64 29.01
N ALA A 525 -17.93 -3.11 29.83
CA ALA A 525 -18.97 -2.29 30.44
C ALA A 525 -18.40 -1.23 31.40
N ASP A 526 -17.30 -1.53 32.08
CA ASP A 526 -16.65 -0.62 33.02
C ASP A 526 -15.95 0.53 32.27
N GLU A 527 -15.30 0.23 31.15
CA GLU A 527 -14.70 1.22 30.24
C GLU A 527 -15.77 2.12 29.62
N VAL A 528 -16.90 1.53 29.19
CA VAL A 528 -18.05 2.29 28.68
C VAL A 528 -18.57 3.25 29.75
N ALA A 529 -18.73 2.79 30.99
CA ALA A 529 -19.24 3.60 32.08
C ALA A 529 -18.33 4.80 32.39
N GLU A 530 -17.00 4.62 32.35
CA GLU A 530 -16.05 5.72 32.58
C GLU A 530 -16.04 6.73 31.42
N VAL A 531 -16.09 6.25 30.17
CA VAL A 531 -16.18 7.15 29.01
C VAL A 531 -17.49 7.95 29.03
N GLN A 532 -18.59 7.36 29.51
CA GLN A 532 -19.86 8.06 29.71
C GLN A 532 -19.78 9.13 30.81
N LYS A 533 -19.05 8.88 31.90
CA LYS A 533 -18.80 9.91 32.94
C LYS A 533 -17.97 11.06 32.36
N LEU A 534 -16.96 10.76 31.56
CA LEU A 534 -16.14 11.77 30.87
C LEU A 534 -16.99 12.63 29.92
N LEU A 535 -17.83 12.01 29.07
CA LEU A 535 -18.71 12.72 28.15
C LEU A 535 -19.70 13.62 28.91
N ARG A 536 -20.26 13.14 30.01
CA ARG A 536 -21.11 13.95 30.89
C ARG A 536 -20.37 15.14 31.49
N ALA A 537 -19.12 14.96 31.91
CA ALA A 537 -18.29 16.03 32.45
C ALA A 537 -17.82 17.04 31.39
N SER A 538 -17.78 16.63 30.11
CA SER A 538 -17.32 17.48 29.01
C SER A 538 -18.28 18.60 28.61
N GLY A 539 -19.56 18.48 28.97
CA GLY A 539 -20.60 19.44 28.58
C GLY A 539 -21.04 19.37 27.11
N LEU A 540 -20.48 18.45 26.32
CA LEU A 540 -20.90 18.22 24.93
C LEU A 540 -22.29 17.57 24.88
N SER A 541 -23.03 17.83 23.80
CA SER A 541 -24.26 17.08 23.50
C SER A 541 -23.85 15.68 23.02
N TYR A 542 -24.35 14.64 23.70
CA TYR A 542 -24.03 13.24 23.39
C TYR A 542 -25.27 12.35 23.48
N THR A 543 -25.21 11.19 22.83
CA THR A 543 -26.28 10.18 22.91
C THR A 543 -25.66 8.78 23.01
N MET A 544 -26.11 8.00 24.00
CA MET A 544 -25.67 6.62 24.22
C MET A 544 -26.69 5.64 23.60
N HIS A 545 -26.21 4.55 23.00
CA HIS A 545 -27.04 3.55 22.33
C HIS A 545 -26.61 2.12 22.72
N SER A 546 -27.53 1.16 22.68
CA SER A 546 -27.31 -0.23 23.14
C SER A 546 -26.44 -1.08 22.22
N ALA A 547 -26.29 -0.72 20.94
CA ALA A 547 -25.40 -1.41 19.99
C ALA A 547 -24.87 -0.54 18.83
N GLY A 548 -25.06 0.79 18.90
CA GLY A 548 -24.73 1.75 17.83
C GLY A 548 -25.60 1.62 16.57
N THR A 549 -26.37 2.64 16.21
CA THR A 549 -27.31 2.56 15.06
C THR A 549 -27.47 3.88 14.32
N THR A 550 -27.83 3.82 13.04
CA THR A 550 -28.70 4.83 12.42
C THR A 550 -29.88 4.16 11.72
N VAL A 551 -31.10 4.33 12.26
CA VAL A 551 -32.38 4.76 11.62
C VAL A 551 -33.49 4.79 12.71
N GLY A 552 -34.22 5.92 12.81
CA GLY A 552 -35.65 6.07 13.24
C GLY A 552 -36.03 5.97 14.73
N LYS A 553 -36.72 6.98 15.29
CA LYS A 553 -37.08 7.14 16.72
C LYS A 553 -38.48 6.58 17.07
N PHE A 554 -38.65 5.95 18.25
CA PHE A 554 -39.96 5.86 18.93
C PHE A 554 -40.08 7.01 19.95
N TYR A 555 -41.22 7.70 19.95
CA TYR A 555 -41.57 8.75 20.91
C TYR A 555 -42.22 8.18 22.18
N LYS A 556 -41.95 8.79 23.35
CA LYS A 556 -42.98 9.53 24.11
C LYS A 556 -42.40 10.32 25.32
N THR A 557 -42.63 11.63 25.23
CA THR A 557 -43.04 12.61 26.27
C THR A 557 -42.12 13.00 27.45
N SER A 558 -42.06 14.33 27.63
CA SER A 558 -41.32 15.18 28.57
C SER A 558 -41.43 14.84 30.06
N PRO A 559 -40.48 15.31 30.91
CA PRO A 559 -40.58 15.24 32.36
C PRO A 559 -41.30 16.47 32.91
N ILE A 560 -42.47 16.27 33.50
CA ILE A 560 -42.98 17.13 34.57
C ILE A 560 -43.33 16.20 35.75
N LEU A 561 -42.74 16.51 36.91
CA LEU A 561 -42.93 15.92 38.24
C LEU A 561 -42.47 14.46 38.49
N SER A 562 -41.48 14.32 39.37
CA SER A 562 -41.31 13.17 40.27
C SER A 562 -42.23 13.33 41.50
N PRO A 563 -42.30 12.36 42.44
CA PRO A 563 -42.13 10.90 42.40
C PRO A 563 -43.42 10.18 42.89
N VAL A 564 -43.54 8.84 42.85
CA VAL A 564 -44.23 8.03 43.89
C VAL A 564 -44.13 6.52 43.62
N LYS A 565 -43.62 5.82 44.66
CA LYS A 565 -43.89 4.45 45.16
C LYS A 565 -43.58 3.20 44.31
N SER A 566 -42.49 2.56 44.73
CA SER A 566 -42.39 1.16 45.22
C SER A 566 -43.16 0.05 44.49
N TRP A 567 -42.42 -0.90 43.90
CA TRP A 567 -42.52 -2.31 44.28
C TRP A 567 -41.28 -3.10 43.81
N SER A 568 -40.68 -3.86 44.72
CA SER A 568 -39.69 -4.92 44.42
C SER A 568 -40.43 -6.29 44.24
N PRO A 569 -39.74 -7.41 43.96
CA PRO A 569 -39.89 -8.17 42.72
C PRO A 569 -40.62 -9.52 42.94
N ALA A 570 -41.06 -10.16 41.85
CA ALA A 570 -41.50 -11.55 41.86
C ALA A 570 -40.96 -12.29 40.61
N PRO A 571 -40.76 -13.62 40.71
CA PRO A 571 -39.57 -14.31 40.22
C PRO A 571 -39.70 -14.86 38.79
N PRO A 572 -38.59 -15.27 38.14
CA PRO A 572 -38.63 -15.87 36.82
C PRO A 572 -38.97 -17.35 36.92
N LEU A 573 -39.82 -17.84 36.01
CA LEU A 573 -39.95 -19.26 35.72
C LEU A 573 -39.87 -19.52 34.20
N PRO A 574 -39.42 -20.71 33.82
CA PRO A 574 -38.36 -20.88 32.83
C PRO A 574 -38.91 -21.39 31.49
N ILE A 575 -38.18 -21.13 30.41
CA ILE A 575 -38.35 -21.90 29.18
C ILE A 575 -37.06 -22.66 28.93
N VAL A 576 -37.19 -23.96 29.17
CA VAL A 576 -36.28 -25.07 28.91
C VAL A 576 -36.08 -25.22 27.40
N GLY A 577 -34.84 -25.44 26.97
CA GLY A 577 -34.45 -25.63 25.56
C GLY A 577 -34.79 -27.03 24.99
N PRO A 578 -34.15 -27.40 23.87
CA PRO A 578 -33.16 -28.46 23.99
C PRO A 578 -31.82 -28.16 23.29
N HIS A 579 -30.78 -28.79 23.85
CA HIS A 579 -29.34 -28.62 23.65
C HIS A 579 -28.75 -29.19 22.35
N GLY A 580 -27.52 -28.71 22.04
CA GLY A 580 -26.48 -29.45 21.29
C GLY A 580 -25.65 -28.56 20.37
N MET A 581 -24.75 -27.70 20.89
CA MET A 581 -23.29 -27.87 20.86
C MET A 581 -22.65 -28.27 19.52
N ILE A 582 -21.89 -27.34 18.93
CA ILE A 582 -20.77 -27.57 18.01
C ILE A 582 -19.52 -26.91 18.67
N PRO A 583 -18.33 -27.54 18.63
CA PRO A 583 -17.19 -27.10 19.41
C PRO A 583 -16.43 -25.93 18.78
N ALA A 584 -15.72 -25.23 19.65
CA ALA A 584 -14.73 -24.21 19.33
C ALA A 584 -13.59 -24.78 18.50
N ASP A 585 -13.33 -24.18 17.34
CA ASP A 585 -12.00 -23.69 16.98
C ASP A 585 -12.09 -22.83 15.71
N GLY A 586 -11.62 -21.61 15.84
CA GLY A 586 -11.79 -20.55 14.86
C GLY A 586 -11.88 -19.24 15.61
N GLY A 587 -10.73 -18.64 15.90
CA GLY A 587 -10.59 -17.42 16.66
C GLY A 587 -11.42 -16.27 16.08
N ALA A 588 -12.67 -16.17 16.51
CA ALA A 588 -13.43 -14.94 16.47
C ALA A 588 -12.86 -14.07 17.59
N SER A 589 -11.92 -13.19 17.24
CA SER A 589 -11.60 -12.03 18.05
C SER A 589 -12.89 -11.24 18.24
N HIS A 590 -13.55 -11.45 19.38
CA HIS A 590 -14.73 -10.69 19.77
C HIS A 590 -14.27 -9.28 20.09
N TYR A 591 -14.30 -8.40 19.08
CA TYR A 591 -14.09 -6.97 19.26
C TYR A 591 -15.36 -6.38 19.88
N TYR A 592 -15.27 -5.94 21.13
CA TYR A 592 -16.35 -5.19 21.79
C TYR A 592 -16.14 -3.69 21.55
N TYR A 593 -17.25 -2.97 21.31
CA TYR A 593 -17.26 -1.62 20.76
C TYR A 593 -17.89 -0.63 21.74
N VAL A 594 -17.19 0.45 22.09
CA VAL A 594 -17.75 1.58 22.83
C VAL A 594 -18.12 2.69 21.86
N ARG A 595 -19.39 2.77 21.43
CA ARG A 595 -19.84 3.77 20.45
C ARG A 595 -20.51 4.97 21.10
N ASN A 596 -19.99 6.17 20.83
CA ASN A 596 -20.50 7.44 21.36
C ASN A 596 -20.61 8.47 20.23
N ALA A 597 -21.65 9.29 20.30
CA ALA A 597 -21.78 10.48 19.45
C ALA A 597 -21.51 11.73 20.30
N GLY A 598 -20.73 12.67 19.78
CA GLY A 598 -20.50 13.99 20.38
C GLY A 598 -20.59 15.09 19.33
N GLU A 599 -21.25 16.19 19.65
CA GLU A 599 -21.35 17.37 18.78
C GLU A 599 -20.91 18.63 19.53
N GLY A 600 -20.09 19.47 18.89
CA GLY A 600 -19.46 20.63 19.52
C GLY A 600 -18.33 21.24 18.68
N SER A 601 -17.49 22.08 19.30
CA SER A 601 -16.28 22.59 18.66
C SER A 601 -15.35 21.44 18.27
N TRP A 602 -14.66 21.56 17.14
CA TRP A 602 -13.71 20.53 16.68
C TRP A 602 -12.69 20.19 17.76
N ASP A 603 -12.11 21.20 18.39
CA ASP A 603 -11.07 21.01 19.40
C ASP A 603 -11.65 20.32 20.64
N ASP A 604 -12.86 20.68 21.07
CA ASP A 604 -13.50 20.06 22.23
C ASP A 604 -13.89 18.61 21.96
N VAL A 605 -14.46 18.32 20.80
CA VAL A 605 -14.85 16.95 20.41
C VAL A 605 -13.62 16.06 20.30
N MET A 606 -12.58 16.50 19.61
CA MET A 606 -11.35 15.71 19.45
C MET A 606 -10.57 15.57 20.77
N ARG A 607 -10.55 16.61 21.60
CA ARG A 607 -9.95 16.58 22.94
C ARG A 607 -10.66 15.55 23.83
N VAL A 608 -11.98 15.52 23.83
CA VAL A 608 -12.76 14.57 24.64
C VAL A 608 -12.59 13.14 24.13
N ILE A 609 -12.50 12.93 22.81
CA ILE A 609 -12.16 11.61 22.23
C ILE A 609 -10.75 11.18 22.67
N GLY A 610 -9.77 12.08 22.64
CA GLY A 610 -8.42 11.80 23.14
C GLY A 610 -8.40 11.47 24.65
N GLN A 611 -9.14 12.24 25.45
CA GLN A 611 -9.31 11.97 26.89
C GLN A 611 -9.99 10.61 27.13
N ALA A 612 -10.91 10.19 26.25
CA ALA A 612 -11.54 8.87 26.35
C ALA A 612 -10.51 7.73 26.16
N HIS A 613 -9.50 7.89 25.31
CA HIS A 613 -8.37 6.95 25.25
C HIS A 613 -7.59 6.94 26.55
N SER A 614 -7.26 8.11 27.11
CA SER A 614 -6.52 8.20 28.37
C SER A 614 -7.26 7.52 29.52
N VAL A 615 -8.59 7.66 29.59
CA VAL A 615 -9.44 7.01 30.60
C VAL A 615 -9.42 5.49 30.45
N VAL A 616 -9.48 4.96 29.22
CA VAL A 616 -9.40 3.52 28.96
C VAL A 616 -8.00 2.98 29.26
N HIS A 617 -6.93 3.71 28.91
CA HIS A 617 -5.56 3.33 29.26
C HIS A 617 -5.32 3.32 30.77
N ALA A 618 -5.92 4.23 31.53
CA ALA A 618 -5.83 4.27 33.00
C ALA A 618 -6.41 3.01 33.68
N LYS A 619 -7.23 2.23 32.97
CA LYS A 619 -7.79 0.95 33.43
C LYS A 619 -6.88 -0.25 33.16
N GLY A 620 -5.68 -0.04 32.60
CA GLY A 620 -4.71 -1.11 32.32
C GLY A 620 -4.82 -1.68 30.90
N VAL A 621 -5.65 -1.10 30.03
CA VAL A 621 -5.69 -1.48 28.61
C VAL A 621 -4.45 -0.94 27.91
N VAL A 622 -3.63 -1.85 27.35
CA VAL A 622 -2.35 -1.47 26.72
C VAL A 622 -2.55 -0.83 25.35
N ARG A 623 -3.58 -1.24 24.60
CA ARG A 623 -3.84 -0.73 23.25
C ARG A 623 -5.32 -0.40 23.05
N VAL A 624 -5.60 0.79 22.55
CA VAL A 624 -6.95 1.25 22.20
C VAL A 624 -6.96 1.67 20.73
N GLN A 625 -7.90 1.12 19.96
CA GLN A 625 -8.15 1.55 18.58
C GLN A 625 -9.42 2.37 18.51
N SER A 626 -9.45 3.41 17.67
CA SER A 626 -10.66 4.17 17.37
C SER A 626 -11.09 4.01 15.93
N SER A 627 -12.39 3.77 15.75
CA SER A 627 -13.07 3.96 14.47
C SER A 627 -14.01 5.15 14.61
N MET A 628 -13.78 6.22 13.86
CA MET A 628 -14.62 7.43 13.93
C MET A 628 -15.12 7.87 12.55
N ARG A 629 -16.36 8.37 12.51
CA ARG A 629 -16.91 9.15 11.41
C ARG A 629 -17.15 10.55 11.91
N VAL A 630 -16.50 11.52 11.27
CA VAL A 630 -16.61 12.94 11.64
C VAL A 630 -17.17 13.69 10.46
N GLY A 631 -18.21 14.48 10.69
CA GLY A 631 -18.78 15.36 9.68
C GLY A 631 -18.64 16.82 10.09
N THR A 632 -18.15 17.62 9.15
CA THR A 632 -18.04 19.07 9.27
C THR A 632 -18.78 19.73 8.11
N ARG A 633 -19.29 20.93 8.33
CA ARG A 633 -19.93 21.77 7.31
C ARG A 633 -19.46 23.20 7.50
N THR A 634 -19.06 23.84 6.42
CA THR A 634 -18.66 25.25 6.41
C THR A 634 -19.80 26.18 6.02
N ASP A 635 -20.85 25.64 5.39
CA ASP A 635 -21.95 26.41 4.82
C ASP A 635 -23.10 26.68 5.80
N LYS A 636 -23.30 25.80 6.80
CA LYS A 636 -24.25 26.04 7.90
C LYS A 636 -23.94 25.21 9.14
N LYS A 637 -24.24 25.78 10.32
CA LYS A 637 -24.28 25.06 11.59
C LYS A 637 -25.55 24.20 11.61
N GLN A 638 -25.41 22.88 11.64
CA GLN A 638 -26.53 21.93 11.59
C GLN A 638 -26.26 20.78 12.56
N THR A 639 -27.17 20.58 13.52
CA THR A 639 -27.06 19.52 14.52
C THR A 639 -27.50 18.16 13.98
N ALA A 640 -27.15 17.07 14.68
CA ALA A 640 -27.69 15.75 14.36
C ALA A 640 -29.23 15.73 14.47
N GLN A 641 -29.77 16.46 15.44
CA GLN A 641 -31.22 16.57 15.67
C GLN A 641 -31.94 17.26 14.51
N ASP A 642 -31.30 18.23 13.84
CA ASP A 642 -31.89 18.91 12.68
C ASP A 642 -32.00 17.99 11.45
N LYS A 643 -31.07 17.03 11.30
CA LYS A 643 -31.15 16.01 10.24
C LYS A 643 -32.31 15.06 10.49
N VAL A 644 -32.50 14.64 11.74
CA VAL A 644 -33.61 13.77 12.14
C VAL A 644 -34.94 14.50 11.93
N LYS A 645 -35.07 15.74 12.42
CA LYS A 645 -36.27 16.56 12.20
C LYS A 645 -36.60 16.70 10.72
N ARG A 646 -35.59 16.94 9.86
CA ARG A 646 -35.82 17.04 8.42
C ARG A 646 -36.39 15.76 7.82
N VAL A 647 -35.95 14.59 8.27
CA VAL A 647 -36.49 13.30 7.83
C VAL A 647 -37.90 13.10 8.37
N GLU A 648 -38.14 13.41 9.65
CA GLU A 648 -39.48 13.39 10.27
C GLU A 648 -40.46 14.30 9.51
N ASP A 649 -40.03 15.51 9.10
CA ASP A 649 -40.83 16.45 8.32
C ASP A 649 -41.15 15.93 6.90
N ILE A 650 -40.22 15.18 6.28
CA ILE A 650 -40.44 14.55 4.97
C ILE A 650 -41.45 13.40 5.11
N LEU A 651 -41.26 12.54 6.11
CA LEU A 651 -42.18 11.43 6.39
C LEU A 651 -43.58 11.91 6.81
N ALA A 652 -43.68 13.03 7.51
CA ALA A 652 -44.96 13.66 7.86
C ALA A 652 -45.67 14.28 6.65
N LYS A 653 -44.91 14.70 5.62
CA LYS A 653 -45.45 15.20 4.34
C LYS A 653 -45.91 14.09 3.39
N GLU A 654 -45.35 12.88 3.51
CA GLU A 654 -45.80 11.72 2.73
C GLU A 654 -47.03 11.02 3.37
N SER A 655 -47.31 11.29 4.65
CA SER A 655 -48.46 10.75 5.38
C SER A 655 -49.67 11.68 5.47
N SER A 656 -49.58 12.89 4.88
CA SER A 656 -50.70 13.81 4.62
C SER A 656 -51.01 13.85 3.14
#